data_AF-A0A8B7TP07-F1
#
_entry.id   AF-A0A8B7TP07-F1
#
_cell.length_a   1.000
_cell.length_b   1.000
_cell.length_c   1.000
_cell.angle_alpha   90.00
_cell.angle_beta   90.00
_cell.angle_gamma   90.00
#
_symmetry.space_group_name_H-M   'P 1'
#
loop_
_entity.id
_entity.type
_entity.pdbx_description
1 polymer ?
#
loop_
_entity_poly.entity_id
_entity_poly.type
_entity_poly.pdbx_seq_one_letter_code
_entity_poly.pdbx_strand_id
1 'polypeptide(L)'
;PTSFSFQSGLTPLHLVAQEGHVPVADVLIKHGVAVDATTRMGYTPLHVASHYGNIKLVKFLLQHQADVNAKTKLGYSPLHQAAQQGHTDIVTLLLKNGASPNEVSSNGTTPLAIAKRLGYISVTDVLKVVTDETSIVLVSDKHRMSYPETVDEILDVSEDEGEELAGSKAERQDSRDVDEEKELLDFVPKLDQVVESPAIPRIPCVTPETVVIRSEDQEQASKEYDEDSLIPSSPATETSDNISPVASPVHTGFLVSFMVDARGGSMRGSRHNGLRVVIPPRTCAAPTRITCRLVKPQKLSTPPPLAEEEGLASRIIALGPAGAQFLSPVIVEIPHFASHGRGDRELVVLRSENGSVWKEHKSRYGESYLDQILNGMDEELGSLEELEKKRVCRIITTDFPLYFVIMSRLCQDCDTIGPEGGSLKSKLVPLVQATFPENAVTKKVKLALQAQPVPDELVTKLLGNQATFSPIVTVEPRRRKFHRPIGLRIPLPPSWTDNPRDSGEGDTTSLRLLCSVIGGTDQAQWEDITGTTKLVYANECANFTTNVSARFWLSDCPRTAEAVNFATLLYKELTAVPYMAKFVIFAKMNDPREGRLRCYCMTDDKVDKTLEQHENFVEVARSRDIEVLEGMPLFAELSGNLVPVKKAAQQRSFHFQSFRENRLAIPVKVRDSSREPGGFLSFLRKAMKYEDTQHILCHLAIIMPPCTKGSGAEDRRRTLTPLALRYSILSESPLGFHDRADMKMAVITEHLGLSWAELARELQFSVEDINRIRVENPNSLLEQSSALLTLWISREGENAKMENLYEALRNIDRGEIVNMLEGSGRQSRNLKPERRHAGRDYSLSPSQMNGECLLEDQARLSWAPPSRHQG
;
A
#
# COMPACT_ATOMS: atom_id res chain seq x y z
N PRO A 1 -4.19 46.59 -31.68
CA PRO A 1 -4.12 46.89 -30.23
C PRO A 1 -5.54 47.10 -29.65
N THR A 2 -6.15 46.03 -29.17
CA THR A 2 -7.52 46.03 -28.61
C THR A 2 -7.52 45.30 -27.28
N SER A 3 -7.20 46.02 -26.21
CA SER A 3 -7.22 45.51 -24.85
C SER A 3 -8.67 45.33 -24.36
N PHE A 4 -9.20 44.10 -24.48
CA PHE A 4 -10.49 43.71 -23.91
C PHE A 4 -10.41 43.70 -22.37
N SER A 5 -10.59 44.88 -21.76
CA SER A 5 -10.69 45.04 -20.32
C SER A 5 -12.13 44.79 -19.86
N PHE A 6 -12.38 43.62 -19.28
CA PHE A 6 -13.62 43.39 -18.54
C PHE A 6 -13.73 44.35 -17.34
N GLN A 7 -14.94 44.58 -16.83
CA GLN A 7 -15.24 45.54 -15.77
C GLN A 7 -14.60 45.25 -14.38
N SER A 8 -13.66 44.30 -14.31
CA SER A 8 -12.83 43.95 -13.14
C SER A 8 -11.33 44.25 -13.34
N GLY A 9 -10.89 44.56 -14.56
CA GLY A 9 -9.48 44.60 -14.93
C GLY A 9 -8.83 43.23 -15.16
N LEU A 10 -9.61 42.13 -15.14
CA LEU A 10 -9.11 40.82 -15.54
C LEU A 10 -8.80 40.79 -17.04
N THR A 11 -7.58 40.38 -17.39
CA THR A 11 -7.18 40.04 -18.76
C THR A 11 -7.28 38.53 -18.99
N PRO A 12 -7.35 38.04 -20.25
CA PRO A 12 -7.39 36.60 -20.54
C PRO A 12 -6.23 35.80 -19.92
N LEU A 13 -5.06 36.43 -19.77
CA LEU A 13 -3.88 35.80 -19.16
C LEU A 13 -4.07 35.51 -17.66
N HIS A 14 -4.96 36.22 -16.95
CA HIS A 14 -5.33 35.89 -15.57
C HIS A 14 -6.21 34.64 -15.48
N LEU A 15 -7.13 34.44 -16.43
CA LEU A 15 -7.98 33.25 -16.48
C LEU A 15 -7.13 32.02 -16.82
N VAL A 16 -6.21 32.15 -17.78
CA VAL A 16 -5.21 31.12 -18.07
C VAL A 16 -4.28 30.88 -16.87
N ALA A 17 -4.02 31.88 -16.03
CA ALA A 17 -3.25 31.72 -14.80
C ALA A 17 -3.95 30.94 -13.68
N GLN A 18 -5.28 30.91 -13.69
CA GLN A 18 -6.08 30.06 -12.81
C GLN A 18 -6.06 28.59 -13.28
N GLU A 19 -6.28 28.34 -14.58
CA GLU A 19 -6.41 26.98 -15.14
C GLU A 19 -5.06 26.33 -15.56
N GLY A 20 -3.96 27.09 -15.55
CA GLY A 20 -2.60 26.58 -15.77
C GLY A 20 -2.24 26.23 -17.23
N HIS A 21 -3.06 26.62 -18.22
CA HIS A 21 -2.90 26.25 -19.63
C HIS A 21 -1.76 27.00 -20.36
N VAL A 22 -0.50 26.59 -20.12
CA VAL A 22 0.72 27.16 -20.74
C VAL A 22 0.63 27.39 -22.27
N PRO A 23 0.10 26.46 -23.11
CA PRO A 23 0.02 26.70 -24.55
C PRO A 23 -0.88 27.87 -24.95
N VAL A 24 -1.92 28.17 -24.15
CA VAL A 24 -2.81 29.31 -24.38
C VAL A 24 -2.12 30.61 -23.93
N ALA A 25 -1.34 30.58 -22.85
CA ALA A 25 -0.54 31.72 -22.40
C ALA A 25 0.52 32.12 -23.45
N ASP A 26 1.19 31.14 -24.07
CA ASP A 26 2.14 31.35 -25.18
C ASP A 26 1.50 32.05 -26.38
N VAL A 27 0.31 31.60 -26.81
CA VAL A 27 -0.45 32.27 -27.87
C VAL A 27 -0.84 33.70 -27.46
N LEU A 28 -1.28 33.93 -26.22
CA LEU A 28 -1.67 35.27 -25.74
C LEU A 28 -0.49 36.25 -25.69
N ILE A 29 0.66 35.84 -25.14
CA ILE A 29 1.86 36.70 -25.07
C ILE A 29 2.37 37.02 -26.49
N LYS A 30 2.39 36.04 -27.41
CA LYS A 30 2.75 36.24 -28.82
C LYS A 30 1.85 37.22 -29.57
N HIS A 31 0.60 37.41 -29.13
CA HIS A 31 -0.32 38.42 -29.67
C HIS A 31 -0.26 39.77 -28.92
N GLY A 32 0.76 40.00 -28.09
CA GLY A 32 1.02 41.28 -27.44
C GLY A 32 0.22 41.54 -26.16
N VAL A 33 -0.26 40.50 -25.47
CA VAL A 33 -0.82 40.64 -24.13
C VAL A 33 0.32 40.88 -23.14
N ALA A 34 0.27 41.99 -22.39
CA ALA A 34 1.25 42.33 -21.38
C ALA A 34 1.27 41.28 -20.25
N VAL A 35 2.47 40.80 -19.91
CA VAL A 35 2.70 39.75 -18.91
C VAL A 35 2.29 40.20 -17.52
N ASP A 36 2.69 41.41 -17.13
CA ASP A 36 2.40 42.03 -15.83
C ASP A 36 1.15 42.91 -15.83
N ALA A 37 0.18 42.61 -16.69
CA ALA A 37 -1.12 43.26 -16.64
C ALA A 37 -1.73 43.12 -15.23
N THR A 38 -2.23 44.20 -14.65
CA THR A 38 -2.77 44.19 -13.28
C THR A 38 -4.30 44.29 -13.25
N THR A 39 -4.92 43.49 -12.38
CA THR A 39 -6.33 43.64 -12.01
C THR A 39 -6.59 44.94 -11.24
N ARG A 40 -7.86 45.31 -11.03
CA ARG A 40 -8.24 46.46 -10.17
C ARG A 40 -7.70 46.39 -8.73
N MET A 41 -7.30 45.22 -8.25
CA MET A 41 -6.69 45.02 -6.91
C MET A 41 -5.16 44.84 -6.94
N GLY A 42 -4.52 44.95 -8.11
CA GLY A 42 -3.06 44.86 -8.28
C GLY A 42 -2.50 43.44 -8.40
N TYR A 43 -3.34 42.39 -8.42
CA TYR A 43 -2.86 41.05 -8.79
C TYR A 43 -2.41 41.05 -10.26
N THR A 44 -1.26 40.44 -10.52
CA THR A 44 -0.76 40.06 -11.86
C THR A 44 -1.05 38.57 -12.13
N PRO A 45 -0.91 38.07 -13.38
CA PRO A 45 -1.01 36.64 -13.67
C PRO A 45 -0.03 35.78 -12.85
N LEU A 46 1.15 36.30 -12.49
CA LEU A 46 2.11 35.60 -11.64
C LEU A 46 1.58 35.37 -10.22
N HIS A 47 0.86 36.33 -9.64
CA HIS A 47 0.18 36.14 -8.36
C HIS A 47 -0.91 35.06 -8.45
N VAL A 48 -1.70 35.06 -9.52
CA VAL A 48 -2.77 34.07 -9.73
C VAL A 48 -2.17 32.67 -9.89
N ALA A 49 -1.16 32.50 -10.74
CA ALA A 49 -0.48 31.22 -10.92
C ALA A 49 0.20 30.73 -9.61
N SER A 50 0.71 31.65 -8.79
CA SER A 50 1.29 31.36 -7.48
C SER A 50 0.26 30.99 -6.41
N HIS A 51 -0.98 31.47 -6.54
CA HIS A 51 -2.10 31.08 -5.67
C HIS A 51 -2.62 29.67 -5.97
N TYR A 52 -2.87 29.38 -7.25
CA TYR A 52 -3.52 28.15 -7.70
C TYR A 52 -2.54 26.96 -7.88
N GLY A 53 -1.26 27.11 -7.54
CA GLY A 53 -0.29 26.01 -7.57
C GLY A 53 0.27 25.69 -8.97
N ASN A 54 0.11 26.60 -9.94
CA ASN A 54 0.40 26.34 -11.37
C ASN A 54 1.89 26.46 -11.71
N ILE A 55 2.75 25.64 -11.09
CA ILE A 55 4.23 25.64 -11.22
C ILE A 55 4.70 25.75 -12.68
N LYS A 56 4.11 24.98 -13.61
CA LYS A 56 4.48 25.00 -15.03
C LYS A 56 4.28 26.37 -15.67
N LEU A 57 3.23 27.08 -15.29
CA LEU A 57 2.93 28.42 -15.78
C LEU A 57 3.71 29.51 -15.02
N VAL A 58 3.99 29.32 -13.73
CA VAL A 58 4.93 30.21 -13.00
C VAL A 58 6.31 30.19 -13.69
N LYS A 59 6.85 29.00 -14.03
CA LYS A 59 8.09 28.89 -14.83
C LYS A 59 8.00 29.64 -16.15
N PHE A 60 6.89 29.51 -16.87
CA PHE A 60 6.66 30.16 -18.15
C PHE A 60 6.57 31.69 -18.05
N LEU A 61 5.85 32.23 -17.06
CA LEU A 61 5.73 33.67 -16.83
C LEU A 61 7.08 34.29 -16.44
N LEU A 62 7.86 33.61 -15.59
CA LEU A 62 9.22 34.04 -15.24
C LEU A 62 10.18 34.03 -16.45
N GLN A 63 10.08 33.03 -17.33
CA GLN A 63 10.82 33.00 -18.60
C GLN A 63 10.45 34.17 -19.54
N HIS A 64 9.23 34.70 -19.42
CA HIS A 64 8.76 35.90 -20.12
C HIS A 64 8.93 37.20 -19.33
N GLN A 65 9.87 37.24 -18.37
CA GLN A 65 10.27 38.42 -17.59
C GLN A 65 9.17 39.05 -16.71
N ALA A 66 8.21 38.25 -16.24
CA ALA A 66 7.21 38.71 -15.26
C ALA A 66 7.88 39.22 -13.97
N ASP A 67 7.35 40.32 -13.40
CA ASP A 67 7.88 40.92 -12.17
C ASP A 67 7.60 40.05 -10.95
N VAL A 68 8.68 39.45 -10.44
CA VAL A 68 8.71 38.53 -9.30
C VAL A 68 8.37 39.21 -7.97
N ASN A 69 8.59 40.53 -7.87
CA ASN A 69 8.37 41.34 -6.67
C ASN A 69 7.20 42.34 -6.85
N ALA A 70 6.37 42.17 -7.88
CA ALA A 70 5.16 42.95 -8.11
C ALA A 70 4.25 42.93 -6.88
N LYS A 71 3.54 44.03 -6.58
CA LYS A 71 2.70 44.14 -5.38
C LYS A 71 1.25 44.46 -5.69
N THR A 72 0.37 43.68 -5.06
CA THR A 72 -1.06 43.99 -4.93
C THR A 72 -1.28 45.29 -4.14
N LYS A 73 -2.50 45.83 -4.19
CA LYS A 73 -2.91 47.00 -3.38
C LYS A 73 -2.88 46.76 -1.86
N LEU A 74 -2.66 45.53 -1.41
CA LEU A 74 -2.50 45.15 0.00
C LEU A 74 -1.04 44.80 0.35
N GLY A 75 -0.09 45.11 -0.55
CA GLY A 75 1.34 44.87 -0.35
C GLY A 75 1.79 43.41 -0.50
N TYR A 76 0.88 42.46 -0.67
CA TYR A 76 1.25 41.07 -0.98
C TYR A 76 1.91 40.99 -2.37
N SER A 77 3.01 40.25 -2.44
CA SER A 77 3.74 39.86 -3.65
C SER A 77 3.54 38.36 -3.96
N PRO A 78 3.95 37.82 -5.13
CA PRO A 78 3.73 36.41 -5.49
C PRO A 78 4.28 35.41 -4.46
N LEU A 79 5.38 35.74 -3.79
CA LEU A 79 5.98 34.93 -2.73
C LEU A 79 5.08 34.82 -1.50
N HIS A 80 4.40 35.90 -1.10
CA HIS A 80 3.38 35.87 -0.05
C HIS A 80 2.22 34.94 -0.45
N GLN A 81 1.77 35.02 -1.70
CA GLN A 81 0.65 34.24 -2.21
C GLN A 81 0.95 32.73 -2.27
N ALA A 82 2.17 32.36 -2.66
CA ALA A 82 2.66 30.99 -2.63
C ALA A 82 2.83 30.46 -1.20
N ALA A 83 3.35 31.29 -0.29
CA ALA A 83 3.51 30.94 1.13
C ALA A 83 2.17 30.81 1.88
N GLN A 84 1.15 31.60 1.49
CA GLN A 84 -0.21 31.49 2.03
C GLN A 84 -0.91 30.18 1.65
N GLN A 85 -0.51 29.55 0.54
CA GLN A 85 -1.14 28.32 0.03
C GLN A 85 -0.24 27.07 0.16
N GLY A 86 0.93 27.19 0.81
CA GLY A 86 1.82 26.06 1.08
C GLY A 86 2.63 25.54 -0.12
N HIS A 87 2.71 26.29 -1.23
CA HIS A 87 3.30 25.81 -2.49
C HIS A 87 4.84 25.88 -2.50
N THR A 88 5.52 24.96 -1.79
CA THR A 88 6.98 24.91 -1.63
C THR A 88 7.76 24.99 -2.96
N ASP A 89 7.30 24.31 -4.01
CA ASP A 89 7.93 24.33 -5.34
C ASP A 89 7.84 25.70 -6.04
N ILE A 90 6.80 26.48 -5.74
CA ILE A 90 6.63 27.85 -6.24
C ILE A 90 7.47 28.81 -5.39
N VAL A 91 7.52 28.62 -4.07
CA VAL A 91 8.37 29.40 -3.15
C VAL A 91 9.85 29.26 -3.55
N THR A 92 10.36 28.03 -3.70
CA THR A 92 11.75 27.80 -4.14
C THR A 92 12.04 28.34 -5.54
N LEU A 93 11.08 28.26 -6.46
CA LEU A 93 11.21 28.80 -7.82
C LEU A 93 11.25 30.34 -7.85
N LEU A 94 10.37 31.00 -7.09
CA LEU A 94 10.34 32.46 -6.98
C LEU A 94 11.63 33.00 -6.35
N LEU A 95 12.10 32.39 -5.25
CA LEU A 95 13.36 32.75 -4.60
C LEU A 95 14.56 32.60 -5.57
N LYS A 96 14.62 31.51 -6.35
CA LYS A 96 15.63 31.31 -7.41
C LYS A 96 15.58 32.32 -8.56
N ASN A 97 14.50 33.10 -8.69
CA ASN A 97 14.36 34.18 -9.68
C ASN A 97 14.38 35.58 -9.02
N GLY A 98 14.89 35.70 -7.79
CA GLY A 98 15.09 37.01 -7.14
C GLY A 98 13.87 37.56 -6.40
N ALA A 99 12.93 36.70 -5.98
CA ALA A 99 11.90 37.10 -5.02
C ALA A 99 12.52 37.50 -3.69
N SER A 100 12.18 38.67 -3.17
CA SER A 100 12.70 39.19 -1.90
C SER A 100 12.02 38.48 -0.72
N PRO A 101 12.75 37.75 0.14
CA PRO A 101 12.14 36.93 1.21
C PRO A 101 11.63 37.76 2.39
N ASN A 102 12.22 38.94 2.60
CA ASN A 102 11.97 39.84 3.73
C ASN A 102 10.95 40.95 3.41
N GLU A 103 10.20 40.85 2.31
CA GLU A 103 9.12 41.81 2.04
C GLU A 103 8.01 41.71 3.09
N VAL A 104 7.40 42.85 3.40
CA VAL A 104 6.20 42.94 4.24
C VAL A 104 4.99 43.36 3.42
N SER A 105 3.84 42.74 3.71
CA SER A 105 2.55 43.23 3.26
C SER A 105 2.21 44.60 3.89
N SER A 106 1.13 45.25 3.46
CA SER A 106 0.62 46.47 4.10
C SER A 106 0.21 46.27 5.57
N ASN A 107 0.08 45.00 6.01
CA ASN A 107 -0.23 44.63 7.39
C ASN A 107 1.05 44.24 8.19
N GLY A 108 2.25 44.50 7.68
CA GLY A 108 3.53 44.19 8.33
C GLY A 108 3.92 42.71 8.34
N THR A 109 3.16 41.83 7.67
CA THR A 109 3.42 40.38 7.66
C THR A 109 4.39 39.99 6.57
N THR A 110 5.46 39.25 6.88
CA THR A 110 6.34 38.61 5.89
C THR A 110 5.79 37.27 5.39
N PRO A 111 6.27 36.71 4.25
CA PRO A 111 5.93 35.37 3.80
C PRO A 111 6.22 34.29 4.85
N LEU A 112 7.34 34.42 5.58
CA LEU A 112 7.74 33.50 6.66
C LEU A 112 6.76 33.54 7.84
N ALA A 113 6.26 34.73 8.21
CA ALA A 113 5.25 34.87 9.26
C ALA A 113 3.91 34.23 8.85
N ILE A 114 3.53 34.33 7.58
CA ILE A 114 2.34 33.67 7.02
C ILE A 114 2.50 32.15 7.05
N ALA A 115 3.62 31.62 6.56
CA ALA A 115 3.90 30.18 6.53
C ALA A 115 3.89 29.56 7.93
N LYS A 116 4.55 30.21 8.92
CA LYS A 116 4.53 29.80 10.32
C LYS A 116 3.12 29.79 10.92
N ARG A 117 2.34 30.86 10.70
CA ARG A 117 0.97 30.98 11.23
C ARG A 117 0.01 29.94 10.66
N LEU A 118 0.25 29.47 9.43
CA LEU A 118 -0.58 28.45 8.75
C LEU A 118 -0.03 27.02 8.89
N GLY A 119 1.09 26.82 9.61
CA GLY A 119 1.67 25.50 9.86
C GLY A 119 2.38 24.85 8.66
N TYR A 120 2.73 25.61 7.62
CA TYR A 120 3.43 25.07 6.45
C TYR A 120 4.92 24.87 6.74
N ILE A 121 5.27 23.72 7.33
CA ILE A 121 6.64 23.37 7.76
C ILE A 121 7.64 23.50 6.61
N SER A 122 7.46 22.79 5.49
CA SER A 122 8.43 22.81 4.37
C SER A 122 8.62 24.19 3.73
N VAL A 123 7.58 25.04 3.72
CA VAL A 123 7.69 26.44 3.27
C VAL A 123 8.43 27.29 4.31
N THR A 124 8.17 27.05 5.60
CA THR A 124 8.85 27.70 6.72
C THR A 124 10.35 27.39 6.70
N ASP A 125 10.74 26.13 6.45
CA ASP A 125 12.14 25.72 6.39
C ASP A 125 12.88 26.35 5.20
N VAL A 126 12.29 26.31 4.01
CA VAL A 126 12.83 26.95 2.80
C VAL A 126 13.00 28.46 3.00
N LEU A 127 11.99 29.15 3.55
CA LEU A 127 12.08 30.59 3.81
C LEU A 127 13.05 30.90 4.95
N LYS A 128 13.15 30.06 5.98
CA LYS A 128 14.10 30.23 7.09
C LYS A 128 15.54 30.17 6.58
N VAL A 129 15.90 29.14 5.82
CA VAL A 129 17.25 28.99 5.24
C VAL A 129 17.68 30.24 4.46
N VAL A 130 16.77 30.83 3.67
CA VAL A 130 17.07 32.01 2.84
C VAL A 130 16.97 33.35 3.61
N THR A 131 16.36 33.36 4.81
CA THR A 131 16.32 34.58 5.66
C THR A 131 17.46 34.64 6.67
N ASP A 132 17.92 33.50 7.20
CA ASP A 132 19.01 33.45 8.18
C ASP A 132 20.37 33.92 7.57
N GLU A 133 20.55 33.86 6.24
CA GLU A 133 21.76 34.35 5.54
C GLU A 133 21.89 35.90 5.49
N THR A 134 20.82 36.67 5.75
CA THR A 134 20.86 38.15 5.66
C THR A 134 20.47 38.84 6.96
N SER A 135 21.35 38.71 7.96
CA SER A 135 21.22 39.34 9.28
C SER A 135 21.28 40.87 9.25
N ILE A 136 20.12 41.55 9.31
CA ILE A 136 20.01 42.94 9.81
C ILE A 136 19.06 42.94 11.01
N VAL A 137 19.52 43.48 12.12
CA VAL A 137 18.80 43.51 13.39
C VAL A 137 17.77 44.64 13.42
N LEU A 138 16.51 44.32 13.73
CA LEU A 138 15.56 45.25 14.32
C LEU A 138 15.01 44.65 15.61
N VAL A 139 15.19 45.38 16.72
CA VAL A 139 14.76 44.98 18.07
C VAL A 139 13.42 45.60 18.40
N SER A 140 12.42 44.78 18.74
CA SER A 140 11.30 45.04 19.67
C SER A 140 10.16 44.02 19.43
N ASP A 141 9.47 43.50 20.45
CA ASP A 141 9.84 43.41 21.86
C ASP A 141 9.09 42.21 22.51
N LYS A 142 9.58 41.72 23.65
CA LYS A 142 8.96 40.77 24.60
C LYS A 142 7.90 39.79 24.06
N HIS A 143 8.26 38.50 24.01
CA HIS A 143 7.88 37.53 25.06
C HIS A 143 8.86 36.34 25.00
N ARG A 144 9.59 36.07 26.08
CA ARG A 144 10.65 35.04 26.11
C ARG A 144 10.11 33.72 26.66
N MET A 145 10.46 32.63 25.97
CA MET A 145 10.13 31.25 26.29
C MET A 145 10.76 30.75 27.60
N SER A 146 10.13 29.76 28.22
CA SER A 146 10.80 28.75 29.04
C SER A 146 10.13 27.38 28.92
N TYR A 147 10.62 26.56 27.97
CA TYR A 147 10.65 25.11 28.14
C TYR A 147 11.73 24.75 29.17
N PRO A 148 11.64 23.57 29.79
CA PRO A 148 12.85 22.75 29.89
C PRO A 148 12.60 21.29 29.44
N GLU A 149 13.67 20.66 28.96
CA GLU A 149 13.82 19.21 28.86
C GLU A 149 14.92 18.74 29.84
N THR A 150 15.33 17.48 29.70
CA THR A 150 16.48 16.80 30.32
C THR A 150 16.37 16.36 31.78
N VAL A 151 16.70 15.09 31.95
CA VAL A 151 16.85 14.31 33.17
C VAL A 151 18.11 14.70 33.95
N ASP A 152 18.15 14.40 35.24
CA ASP A 152 19.14 13.45 35.78
C ASP A 152 18.74 12.91 37.17
N GLU A 153 19.50 11.94 37.68
CA GLU A 153 19.20 11.11 38.86
C GLU A 153 19.54 11.77 40.20
N ILE A 154 18.98 11.26 41.32
CA ILE A 154 19.69 10.76 42.53
C ILE A 154 18.69 10.34 43.64
N LEU A 155 19.18 9.54 44.60
CA LEU A 155 18.46 8.75 45.60
C LEU A 155 17.92 9.51 46.84
N ASP A 156 16.91 8.85 47.46
CA ASP A 156 16.85 8.43 48.88
C ASP A 156 15.94 9.11 49.95
N VAL A 157 15.55 8.23 50.90
CA VAL A 157 15.04 8.40 52.29
C VAL A 157 13.79 9.25 52.64
N SER A 158 12.70 8.55 53.06
CA SER A 158 11.88 8.66 54.31
C SER A 158 11.35 10.04 54.83
N GLU A 159 10.36 10.21 55.73
CA GLU A 159 9.46 9.42 56.62
C GLU A 159 8.02 9.99 56.47
N ASP A 160 6.90 9.23 56.51
CA ASP A 160 6.06 8.74 57.64
C ASP A 160 5.09 9.78 58.29
N GLU A 161 4.01 9.28 58.93
CA GLU A 161 2.86 9.97 59.57
C GLU A 161 1.91 10.81 58.65
N GLY A 162 0.62 10.98 58.95
CA GLY A 162 -0.21 10.38 60.01
C GLY A 162 -1.56 11.10 60.23
N GLU A 163 -2.64 10.33 60.45
CA GLU A 163 -3.96 10.76 61.00
C GLU A 163 -4.76 11.90 60.29
N GLU A 164 -5.95 12.28 60.78
CA GLU A 164 -7.23 11.55 60.67
C GLU A 164 -8.43 12.54 60.82
N LEU A 165 -9.65 12.02 61.00
CA LEU A 165 -10.91 12.71 61.37
C LEU A 165 -11.57 13.66 60.32
N ALA A 166 -12.85 14.04 60.47
CA ALA A 166 -14.10 13.25 60.42
C ALA A 166 -15.34 14.15 60.70
N GLY A 167 -16.48 13.88 60.05
CA GLY A 167 -17.80 14.47 60.36
C GLY A 167 -18.22 15.68 59.51
N SER A 168 -19.53 16.01 59.38
CA SER A 168 -20.72 15.24 59.82
C SER A 168 -22.04 15.72 59.16
N LYS A 169 -22.91 14.75 58.82
CA LYS A 169 -24.40 14.75 58.76
C LYS A 169 -25.21 16.03 58.39
N ALA A 170 -25.98 15.88 57.29
CA ALA A 170 -27.47 15.99 57.20
C ALA A 170 -28.16 17.37 57.46
N GLU A 171 -29.45 17.63 57.16
CA GLU A 171 -30.59 16.85 56.63
C GLU A 171 -31.68 17.80 56.02
N ARG A 172 -32.75 17.26 55.42
CA ARG A 172 -34.11 17.85 55.15
C ARG A 172 -34.29 18.74 53.89
N GLN A 173 -35.32 18.58 53.01
CA GLN A 173 -36.79 18.34 53.07
C GLN A 173 -37.63 19.64 52.94
N ASP A 174 -38.82 19.72 52.30
CA ASP A 174 -39.56 18.82 51.36
C ASP A 174 -40.81 19.54 50.74
N SER A 175 -41.56 18.83 49.88
CA SER A 175 -43.00 18.99 49.55
C SER A 175 -43.43 20.07 48.51
N ARG A 176 -44.57 19.96 47.78
CA ARG A 176 -45.71 19.02 47.90
C ARG A 176 -46.55 18.87 46.59
N ASP A 177 -46.74 17.61 46.16
CA ASP A 177 -47.94 16.86 45.70
C ASP A 177 -49.22 17.52 45.11
N VAL A 178 -49.91 16.78 44.20
CA VAL A 178 -51.30 16.23 44.31
C VAL A 178 -51.64 15.31 43.10
N ASP A 179 -51.99 14.04 43.40
CA ASP A 179 -53.01 13.06 42.90
C ASP A 179 -53.61 13.14 41.45
N GLU A 180 -54.24 12.11 40.83
CA GLU A 180 -54.83 10.80 41.24
C GLU A 180 -54.37 9.68 40.25
N GLU A 181 -54.04 8.43 40.65
CA GLU A 181 -54.89 7.20 40.73
C GLU A 181 -55.85 6.94 39.53
N LYS A 182 -56.07 5.73 38.98
CA LYS A 182 -55.99 4.32 39.49
C LYS A 182 -56.09 3.29 38.30
N GLU A 183 -56.22 1.94 38.34
CA GLU A 183 -56.36 0.85 39.35
C GLU A 183 -55.95 -0.56 38.77
N LEU A 184 -55.09 -1.34 39.48
CA LEU A 184 -55.10 -2.82 39.80
C LEU A 184 -55.51 -3.93 38.76
N LEU A 185 -55.10 -5.23 38.81
CA LEU A 185 -54.14 -6.04 39.62
C LEU A 185 -53.81 -7.44 38.97
N ASP A 186 -52.80 -8.12 39.54
CA ASP A 186 -52.26 -9.50 39.43
C ASP A 186 -53.10 -10.67 38.85
N PHE A 187 -52.44 -11.66 38.20
CA PHE A 187 -52.01 -12.96 38.83
C PHE A 187 -51.19 -13.89 37.87
N VAL A 188 -50.46 -14.89 38.43
CA VAL A 188 -49.53 -15.81 37.73
C VAL A 188 -49.68 -17.28 38.20
N PRO A 189 -49.82 -18.26 37.27
CA PRO A 189 -48.91 -19.44 37.15
C PRO A 189 -48.62 -19.82 35.66
N LYS A 190 -47.55 -20.52 35.24
CA LYS A 190 -47.06 -21.91 35.49
C LYS A 190 -48.09 -23.00 35.11
N LEU A 191 -47.79 -24.13 34.44
CA LEU A 191 -46.51 -24.79 34.04
C LEU A 191 -46.74 -25.84 32.90
N ASP A 192 -45.64 -26.26 32.24
CA ASP A 192 -45.28 -27.65 31.84
C ASP A 192 -45.75 -28.37 30.54
N GLN A 193 -44.81 -29.22 30.05
CA GLN A 193 -44.94 -30.44 29.23
C GLN A 193 -45.46 -30.34 27.76
N VAL A 194 -45.07 -31.15 26.76
CA VAL A 194 -43.93 -32.06 26.36
C VAL A 194 -44.49 -32.90 25.17
N VAL A 195 -43.61 -33.50 24.34
CA VAL A 195 -43.80 -34.46 23.20
C VAL A 195 -43.20 -33.87 21.91
N GLU A 196 -41.99 -34.24 21.48
CA GLU A 196 -41.49 -35.50 20.85
C GLU A 196 -41.53 -35.47 19.30
N SER A 197 -40.40 -35.87 18.69
CA SER A 197 -40.18 -35.87 17.22
C SER A 197 -40.63 -37.18 16.57
N PRO A 198 -40.60 -37.28 15.22
CA PRO A 198 -39.84 -38.42 14.69
C PRO A 198 -39.03 -38.20 13.39
N ALA A 199 -37.91 -38.93 13.35
CA ALA A 199 -37.32 -39.65 12.21
C ALA A 199 -36.84 -38.93 10.93
N ILE A 200 -35.55 -39.18 10.64
CA ILE A 200 -34.83 -38.96 9.37
C ILE A 200 -35.00 -40.22 8.49
N PRO A 201 -34.91 -40.11 7.15
CA PRO A 201 -33.90 -40.92 6.45
C PRO A 201 -32.96 -40.09 5.55
N ARG A 202 -31.81 -40.66 5.17
CA ARG A 202 -30.59 -39.93 4.77
C ARG A 202 -29.95 -40.57 3.53
N ILE A 203 -29.24 -39.74 2.73
CA ILE A 203 -28.09 -40.14 1.86
C ILE A 203 -28.50 -40.95 0.58
N PRO A 204 -27.82 -40.82 -0.58
CA PRO A 204 -26.41 -40.43 -0.78
C PRO A 204 -26.10 -39.23 -1.69
N CYS A 205 -24.82 -38.85 -1.68
CA CYS A 205 -24.17 -37.84 -2.52
C CYS A 205 -23.66 -38.45 -3.86
N VAL A 206 -23.17 -37.62 -4.80
CA VAL A 206 -21.85 -37.77 -5.48
C VAL A 206 -21.58 -36.64 -6.53
N THR A 207 -20.48 -35.89 -6.28
CA THR A 207 -19.61 -35.08 -7.18
C THR A 207 -20.14 -33.94 -8.09
N PRO A 208 -19.30 -32.92 -8.42
CA PRO A 208 -19.64 -31.80 -9.29
C PRO A 208 -19.04 -31.90 -10.71
N GLU A 209 -19.63 -31.18 -11.68
CA GLU A 209 -19.06 -30.98 -13.03
C GLU A 209 -18.84 -29.51 -13.39
N THR A 210 -17.97 -29.29 -14.39
CA THR A 210 -17.44 -27.97 -14.79
C THR A 210 -18.20 -27.34 -15.95
N VAL A 211 -18.60 -26.07 -15.80
CA VAL A 211 -19.16 -25.28 -16.92
C VAL A 211 -18.03 -24.68 -17.76
N VAL A 212 -17.93 -25.09 -19.02
CA VAL A 212 -17.09 -24.47 -20.05
C VAL A 212 -17.98 -23.72 -21.02
N ILE A 213 -17.63 -22.46 -21.34
CA ILE A 213 -18.35 -21.65 -22.32
C ILE A 213 -17.70 -21.80 -23.70
N ARG A 214 -18.40 -22.44 -24.64
CA ARG A 214 -18.22 -22.27 -26.10
C ARG A 214 -19.58 -22.38 -26.80
N SER A 215 -19.65 -21.88 -28.03
CA SER A 215 -20.87 -21.48 -28.74
C SER A 215 -21.11 -22.28 -30.02
N GLU A 216 -22.37 -22.54 -30.37
CA GLU A 216 -22.81 -22.92 -31.71
C GLU A 216 -24.13 -22.20 -32.06
N ASP A 217 -24.29 -21.85 -33.34
CA ASP A 217 -25.46 -21.14 -33.90
C ASP A 217 -26.31 -22.09 -34.76
N GLN A 218 -27.65 -21.91 -34.77
CA GLN A 218 -28.42 -22.00 -36.02
C GLN A 218 -29.83 -21.36 -35.92
N GLU A 219 -30.09 -20.44 -36.86
CA GLU A 219 -31.29 -20.25 -37.70
C GLU A 219 -32.71 -20.61 -37.14
N GLN A 220 -33.78 -19.83 -37.36
CA GLN A 220 -34.06 -18.83 -38.42
C GLN A 220 -35.31 -17.96 -38.08
N ALA A 221 -35.77 -17.15 -39.05
CA ALA A 221 -37.05 -16.41 -39.14
C ALA A 221 -37.04 -14.90 -38.76
N SER A 222 -36.91 -14.10 -39.81
CA SER A 222 -36.90 -12.64 -39.90
C SER A 222 -38.18 -11.90 -39.45
N LYS A 223 -37.97 -10.65 -39.02
CA LYS A 223 -38.80 -9.49 -39.39
C LYS A 223 -38.02 -8.18 -39.22
N GLU A 224 -37.98 -7.38 -40.27
CA GLU A 224 -37.44 -6.02 -40.26
C GLU A 224 -38.49 -5.04 -39.72
N TYR A 225 -38.06 -4.00 -38.99
CA TYR A 225 -38.50 -2.60 -39.13
C TYR A 225 -37.53 -1.67 -38.37
N ASP A 226 -37.52 -0.40 -38.75
CA ASP A 226 -36.39 0.52 -38.52
C ASP A 226 -36.15 0.99 -37.08
N GLU A 227 -34.90 1.47 -36.86
CA GLU A 227 -34.56 2.35 -35.74
C GLU A 227 -35.33 3.66 -35.80
N ASP A 228 -35.97 4.06 -34.70
CA ASP A 228 -35.81 5.43 -34.20
C ASP A 228 -35.99 5.49 -32.68
N SER A 229 -35.00 6.09 -32.00
CA SER A 229 -35.07 6.67 -30.65
C SER A 229 -35.71 5.87 -29.51
N LEU A 230 -34.88 5.33 -28.58
CA LEU A 230 -34.91 5.69 -27.13
C LEU A 230 -33.82 4.98 -26.31
N ILE A 231 -33.43 5.60 -25.17
CA ILE A 231 -32.39 5.11 -24.26
C ILE A 231 -32.98 4.06 -23.29
N PRO A 232 -32.40 2.84 -23.18
CA PRO A 232 -32.80 1.88 -22.16
C PRO A 232 -32.49 2.40 -20.75
N SER A 233 -33.54 2.63 -19.96
CA SER A 233 -33.43 3.03 -18.55
C SER A 233 -33.03 1.84 -17.66
N SER A 234 -32.47 2.13 -16.48
CA SER A 234 -32.08 1.10 -15.50
C SER A 234 -33.28 0.31 -14.96
N PRO A 235 -33.08 -0.93 -14.45
CA PRO A 235 -34.16 -1.76 -13.93
C PRO A 235 -34.90 -1.10 -12.75
N ALA A 236 -36.22 -1.24 -12.72
CA ALA A 236 -37.07 -0.67 -11.69
C ALA A 236 -37.02 -1.46 -10.38
N THR A 237 -37.14 -0.76 -9.25
CA THR A 237 -37.59 -1.33 -7.97
C THR A 237 -39.12 -1.30 -7.90
N GLU A 238 -39.74 -2.36 -7.38
CA GLU A 238 -41.19 -2.49 -7.38
C GLU A 238 -41.88 -1.60 -6.32
N THR A 239 -42.97 -0.97 -6.74
CA THR A 239 -44.10 -0.49 -5.92
C THR A 239 -43.80 0.35 -4.67
N SER A 240 -43.79 1.68 -4.81
CA SER A 240 -44.89 2.48 -4.23
C SER A 240 -45.02 3.84 -4.90
N ASP A 241 -46.25 4.26 -5.23
CA ASP A 241 -46.55 5.60 -5.81
C ASP A 241 -46.50 6.73 -4.76
N ASN A 242 -45.61 6.60 -3.78
CA ASN A 242 -45.36 7.64 -2.79
C ASN A 242 -44.58 8.79 -3.43
N ILE A 243 -45.15 9.99 -3.41
CA ILE A 243 -44.41 11.22 -3.72
C ILE A 243 -43.18 11.25 -2.80
N SER A 244 -41.98 11.24 -3.39
CA SER A 244 -40.72 11.13 -2.64
C SER A 244 -40.68 12.15 -1.50
N PRO A 245 -40.69 11.71 -0.22
CA PRO A 245 -40.80 12.63 0.89
C PRO A 245 -39.51 13.45 0.95
N VAL A 246 -39.65 14.78 1.02
CA VAL A 246 -38.57 15.77 0.95
C VAL A 246 -37.45 15.53 2.00
N ALA A 247 -37.74 14.72 3.02
CA ALA A 247 -36.85 14.37 4.13
C ALA A 247 -36.27 12.93 4.11
N SER A 248 -36.37 12.17 3.01
CA SER A 248 -35.82 10.80 2.95
C SER A 248 -34.28 10.75 3.08
N PRO A 249 -33.70 9.66 3.66
CA PRO A 249 -32.26 9.41 3.68
C PRO A 249 -31.68 9.25 2.27
N VAL A 250 -30.45 9.71 2.06
CA VAL A 250 -29.80 9.68 0.74
C VAL A 250 -29.17 8.31 0.45
N HIS A 251 -29.54 7.70 -0.68
CA HIS A 251 -29.01 6.42 -1.16
C HIS A 251 -28.25 6.63 -2.48
N THR A 252 -26.93 6.82 -2.44
CA THR A 252 -26.13 7.04 -3.66
C THR A 252 -24.72 6.41 -3.59
N GLY A 253 -24.04 6.33 -4.74
CA GLY A 253 -22.65 5.89 -4.84
C GLY A 253 -21.65 7.03 -4.63
N PHE A 254 -20.50 6.75 -4.01
CA PHE A 254 -19.42 7.74 -3.87
C PHE A 254 -18.03 7.22 -4.27
N LEU A 255 -17.21 8.08 -4.88
CA LEU A 255 -15.83 7.77 -5.26
C LEU A 255 -14.83 7.94 -4.10
N VAL A 256 -15.04 8.99 -3.28
CA VAL A 256 -14.09 9.49 -2.25
C VAL A 256 -14.79 10.24 -1.12
N SER A 257 -15.84 11.02 -1.43
CA SER A 257 -16.56 11.84 -0.45
C SER A 257 -17.99 12.12 -0.88
N PHE A 258 -18.88 12.35 0.09
CA PHE A 258 -20.26 12.77 -0.10
C PHE A 258 -20.66 13.85 0.92
N MET A 259 -21.84 14.43 0.76
CA MET A 259 -22.49 15.27 1.78
C MET A 259 -23.56 14.44 2.48
N VAL A 260 -23.67 14.58 3.80
CA VAL A 260 -24.81 14.08 4.58
C VAL A 260 -25.36 15.20 5.45
N ASP A 261 -26.63 15.11 5.84
CA ASP A 261 -27.29 16.03 6.77
C ASP A 261 -28.12 15.22 7.80
N ALA A 262 -28.96 15.89 8.58
CA ALA A 262 -29.75 15.26 9.64
C ALA A 262 -30.77 14.20 9.15
N ARG A 263 -31.02 14.08 7.84
CA ARG A 263 -31.81 12.97 7.27
C ARG A 263 -31.06 11.63 7.26
N GLY A 264 -29.72 11.66 7.37
CA GLY A 264 -28.89 10.48 7.21
C GLY A 264 -28.75 10.02 5.75
N GLY A 265 -28.16 8.83 5.57
CA GLY A 265 -27.99 8.20 4.26
C GLY A 265 -27.16 6.92 4.30
N SER A 266 -27.35 6.07 3.29
CA SER A 266 -26.58 4.85 3.05
C SER A 266 -25.79 5.00 1.75
N MET A 267 -24.47 5.02 1.86
CA MET A 267 -23.58 5.46 0.80
C MET A 267 -22.60 4.34 0.44
N ARG A 268 -22.64 3.86 -0.81
CA ARG A 268 -21.84 2.70 -1.27
C ARG A 268 -20.64 3.17 -2.11
N GLY A 269 -19.48 2.56 -1.92
CA GLY A 269 -18.22 2.97 -2.53
C GLY A 269 -18.07 2.50 -3.97
N SER A 270 -18.11 3.41 -4.94
CA SER A 270 -18.06 3.10 -6.39
C SER A 270 -16.70 2.56 -6.88
N ARG A 271 -15.68 2.49 -6.01
CA ARG A 271 -14.32 2.01 -6.34
C ARG A 271 -14.00 0.62 -5.82
N HIS A 272 -14.56 0.23 -4.68
CA HIS A 272 -14.27 -1.02 -3.97
C HIS A 272 -15.61 -1.64 -3.57
N ASN A 273 -15.98 -2.76 -4.19
CA ASN A 273 -17.25 -3.42 -3.88
C ASN A 273 -17.25 -3.89 -2.41
N GLY A 274 -18.40 -3.81 -1.75
CA GLY A 274 -18.54 -4.06 -0.30
C GLY A 274 -18.12 -2.90 0.60
N LEU A 275 -17.56 -1.80 0.08
CA LEU A 275 -17.33 -0.58 0.88
C LEU A 275 -18.64 0.19 1.01
N ARG A 276 -19.08 0.50 2.24
CA ARG A 276 -20.32 1.24 2.53
C ARG A 276 -20.18 2.06 3.81
N VAL A 277 -20.79 3.24 3.81
CA VAL A 277 -20.90 4.11 5.00
C VAL A 277 -22.38 4.37 5.22
N VAL A 278 -22.89 3.98 6.37
CA VAL A 278 -24.30 4.14 6.77
C VAL A 278 -24.37 5.12 7.93
N ILE A 279 -25.18 6.15 7.75
CA ILE A 279 -25.31 7.27 8.67
C ILE A 279 -26.80 7.38 9.01
N PRO A 280 -27.23 6.81 10.15
CA PRO A 280 -28.63 6.86 10.57
C PRO A 280 -29.21 8.28 10.67
N PRO A 281 -30.54 8.45 10.52
CA PRO A 281 -31.19 9.75 10.67
C PRO A 281 -30.92 10.36 12.05
N ARG A 282 -30.85 11.69 12.12
CA ARG A 282 -30.58 12.51 13.32
C ARG A 282 -29.21 12.31 14.00
N THR A 283 -28.27 11.59 13.37
CA THR A 283 -26.87 11.45 13.85
C THR A 283 -26.05 12.73 13.69
N CYS A 284 -26.17 13.42 12.55
CA CYS A 284 -25.40 14.61 12.19
C CYS A 284 -26.14 15.89 12.60
N ALA A 285 -25.55 16.69 13.48
CA ALA A 285 -26.11 17.98 13.91
C ALA A 285 -26.08 19.07 12.81
N ALA A 286 -25.22 18.94 11.80
CA ALA A 286 -25.09 19.89 10.69
C ALA A 286 -24.71 19.17 9.37
N PRO A 287 -25.01 19.75 8.20
CA PRO A 287 -24.59 19.21 6.90
C PRO A 287 -23.07 19.05 6.83
N THR A 288 -22.60 17.81 6.77
CA THR A 288 -21.19 17.43 6.93
C THR A 288 -20.68 16.75 5.67
N ARG A 289 -19.50 17.20 5.18
CA ARG A 289 -18.81 16.51 4.07
C ARG A 289 -18.00 15.35 4.63
N ILE A 290 -18.47 14.14 4.37
CA ILE A 290 -17.79 12.92 4.82
C ILE A 290 -16.91 12.36 3.71
N THR A 291 -15.69 11.95 4.08
CA THR A 291 -14.73 11.33 3.17
C THR A 291 -14.32 9.97 3.69
N CYS A 292 -14.22 8.99 2.80
CA CYS A 292 -13.64 7.68 3.10
C CYS A 292 -12.67 7.31 1.97
N ARG A 293 -11.40 7.08 2.31
CA ARG A 293 -10.31 6.80 1.36
C ARG A 293 -9.48 5.62 1.84
N LEU A 294 -9.23 4.65 0.95
CA LEU A 294 -8.25 3.60 1.20
C LEU A 294 -6.84 4.07 0.78
N VAL A 295 -5.92 4.10 1.73
CA VAL A 295 -4.55 4.60 1.60
C VAL A 295 -3.58 3.43 1.53
N LYS A 296 -2.62 3.46 0.58
CA LYS A 296 -1.56 2.45 0.50
C LYS A 296 -0.63 2.58 1.73
N PRO A 297 -0.34 1.51 2.50
CA PRO A 297 0.46 1.59 3.73
C PRO A 297 1.82 2.27 3.55
N GLN A 298 2.46 2.07 2.39
CA GLN A 298 3.72 2.70 1.98
C GLN A 298 3.73 4.25 1.96
N LYS A 299 2.57 4.91 2.10
CA LYS A 299 2.43 6.38 2.07
C LYS A 299 2.28 7.02 3.45
N LEU A 300 2.30 6.26 4.54
CA LEU A 300 2.30 6.81 5.90
C LEU A 300 3.72 6.88 6.47
N SER A 301 3.99 7.91 7.26
CA SER A 301 5.26 8.06 7.99
C SER A 301 5.39 7.05 9.15
N THR A 302 4.27 6.58 9.68
CA THR A 302 4.17 5.75 10.89
C THR A 302 3.06 4.71 10.71
N PRO A 303 3.34 3.58 10.01
CA PRO A 303 2.39 2.47 9.92
C PRO A 303 2.09 1.90 11.32
N PRO A 304 0.98 1.14 11.49
CA PRO A 304 0.72 0.43 12.73
C PRO A 304 1.84 -0.57 13.04
N PRO A 305 2.25 -0.73 14.31
CA PRO A 305 3.13 -1.82 14.71
C PRO A 305 2.37 -3.15 14.61
N LEU A 306 2.91 -4.09 13.83
CA LEU A 306 2.36 -5.43 13.63
C LEU A 306 3.38 -6.46 14.15
N ALA A 307 2.94 -7.43 14.95
CA ALA A 307 3.78 -8.59 15.28
C ALA A 307 3.87 -9.57 14.08
N GLU A 308 4.79 -10.55 14.15
CA GLU A 308 5.06 -11.53 13.09
C GLU A 308 3.82 -12.28 12.57
N GLU A 309 2.85 -12.50 13.46
CA GLU A 309 1.62 -13.25 13.22
C GLU A 309 0.47 -12.37 12.71
N GLU A 310 0.67 -11.04 12.68
CA GLU A 310 -0.35 -10.03 12.43
C GLU A 310 -0.18 -9.38 11.04
N GLY A 311 -1.28 -9.23 10.31
CA GLY A 311 -1.29 -8.64 8.97
C GLY A 311 -2.40 -7.62 8.77
N LEU A 312 -2.24 -6.72 7.81
CA LEU A 312 -3.29 -5.75 7.47
C LEU A 312 -4.41 -6.48 6.71
N ALA A 313 -5.61 -6.60 7.29
CA ALA A 313 -6.72 -7.26 6.60
C ALA A 313 -7.27 -6.41 5.44
N SER A 314 -7.11 -5.09 5.48
CA SER A 314 -7.46 -4.16 4.39
C SER A 314 -6.45 -3.00 4.30
N ARG A 315 -6.56 -2.17 3.26
CA ARG A 315 -5.80 -0.90 3.17
C ARG A 315 -6.22 0.06 4.28
N ILE A 316 -5.37 1.03 4.59
CA ILE A 316 -5.58 1.93 5.73
C ILE A 316 -6.70 2.93 5.40
N ILE A 317 -7.74 2.98 6.24
CA ILE A 317 -8.96 3.74 6.00
C ILE A 317 -8.79 5.15 6.58
N ALA A 318 -8.61 6.15 5.73
CA ALA A 318 -8.67 7.55 6.13
C ALA A 318 -10.13 8.03 6.08
N LEU A 319 -10.67 8.40 7.24
CA LEU A 319 -11.99 9.02 7.35
C LEU A 319 -11.85 10.53 7.51
N GLY A 320 -12.94 11.25 7.25
CA GLY A 320 -13.02 12.69 7.43
C GLY A 320 -14.47 13.17 7.57
N PRO A 321 -14.72 14.27 8.32
CA PRO A 321 -13.73 15.10 9.01
C PRO A 321 -13.11 14.39 10.22
N ALA A 322 -11.79 14.54 10.42
CA ALA A 322 -11.11 13.96 11.57
C ALA A 322 -11.54 14.68 12.86
N GLY A 323 -11.85 13.92 13.91
CA GLY A 323 -12.43 14.44 15.14
C GLY A 323 -13.92 14.79 15.04
N ALA A 324 -14.61 14.47 13.93
CA ALA A 324 -16.06 14.61 13.85
C ALA A 324 -16.75 13.68 14.86
N GLN A 325 -17.71 14.22 15.61
CA GLN A 325 -18.53 13.49 16.57
C GLN A 325 -19.98 13.42 16.09
N PHE A 326 -20.64 12.28 16.33
CA PHE A 326 -22.03 12.02 15.94
C PHE A 326 -22.88 11.76 17.19
N LEU A 327 -24.15 12.18 17.14
CA LEU A 327 -25.09 12.05 18.27
C LEU A 327 -25.52 10.59 18.54
N SER A 328 -25.43 9.75 17.51
CA SER A 328 -25.68 8.31 17.54
C SER A 328 -24.59 7.62 16.70
N PRO A 329 -24.28 6.32 16.93
CA PRO A 329 -23.19 5.66 16.21
C PRO A 329 -23.49 5.53 14.71
N VAL A 330 -22.43 5.69 13.91
CA VAL A 330 -22.41 5.51 12.47
C VAL A 330 -21.67 4.20 12.12
N ILE A 331 -22.00 3.63 10.97
CA ILE A 331 -21.53 2.30 10.56
C ILE A 331 -20.66 2.44 9.31
N VAL A 332 -19.47 1.85 9.33
CA VAL A 332 -18.49 1.88 8.23
C VAL A 332 -18.12 0.44 7.89
N GLU A 333 -18.68 -0.07 6.80
CA GLU A 333 -18.44 -1.41 6.27
C GLU A 333 -17.30 -1.35 5.24
N ILE A 334 -16.23 -2.11 5.48
CA ILE A 334 -14.99 -2.10 4.67
C ILE A 334 -14.64 -3.53 4.20
N PRO A 335 -14.39 -3.76 2.90
CA PRO A 335 -13.96 -5.07 2.42
C PRO A 335 -12.54 -5.41 2.90
N HIS A 336 -12.32 -6.68 3.26
CA HIS A 336 -11.03 -7.22 3.67
C HIS A 336 -10.60 -8.44 2.82
N PHE A 337 -9.31 -8.71 2.85
CA PHE A 337 -8.66 -9.76 2.05
C PHE A 337 -7.91 -10.78 2.90
N ALA A 338 -7.80 -10.59 4.22
CA ALA A 338 -7.36 -11.66 5.11
C ALA A 338 -8.33 -12.86 5.04
N SER A 339 -7.77 -14.06 5.02
CA SER A 339 -8.49 -15.32 5.26
C SER A 339 -8.73 -15.48 6.76
N HIS A 340 -9.83 -16.12 7.15
CA HIS A 340 -10.02 -16.61 8.53
C HIS A 340 -9.18 -17.87 8.83
N GLY A 341 -8.36 -18.33 7.86
CA GLY A 341 -7.46 -19.46 8.00
C GLY A 341 -8.22 -20.75 8.23
N ARG A 342 -7.95 -21.41 9.36
CA ARG A 342 -8.68 -22.60 9.83
C ARG A 342 -9.70 -22.26 10.92
N GLY A 343 -10.11 -20.99 11.02
CA GLY A 343 -10.86 -20.45 12.17
C GLY A 343 -9.96 -20.00 13.32
N ASP A 344 -8.64 -19.99 13.11
CA ASP A 344 -7.61 -19.63 14.09
C ASP A 344 -7.34 -18.11 14.19
N ARG A 345 -7.95 -17.32 13.29
CA ARG A 345 -7.70 -15.87 13.14
C ARG A 345 -8.95 -15.02 13.31
N GLU A 346 -8.81 -13.94 14.08
CA GLU A 346 -9.81 -12.90 14.30
C GLU A 346 -9.45 -11.59 13.56
N LEU A 347 -10.45 -10.72 13.38
CA LEU A 347 -10.26 -9.36 12.87
C LEU A 347 -10.33 -8.34 14.00
N VAL A 348 -9.36 -7.43 14.03
CA VAL A 348 -9.22 -6.38 15.04
C VAL A 348 -9.20 -5.03 14.35
N VAL A 349 -9.99 -4.08 14.86
CA VAL A 349 -9.96 -2.69 14.39
C VAL A 349 -9.00 -1.89 15.27
N LEU A 350 -8.03 -1.21 14.65
CA LEU A 350 -7.19 -0.21 15.29
C LEU A 350 -7.60 1.18 14.81
N ARG A 351 -7.54 2.18 15.71
CA ARG A 351 -7.73 3.60 15.38
C ARG A 351 -6.53 4.45 15.75
N SER A 352 -6.35 5.55 15.03
CA SER A 352 -5.35 6.58 15.34
C SER A 352 -5.91 7.98 15.11
N GLU A 353 -5.88 8.81 16.15
CA GLU A 353 -6.36 10.20 16.10
C GLU A 353 -5.35 11.13 15.40
N ASN A 354 -4.06 10.80 15.48
CA ASN A 354 -2.94 11.65 15.04
C ASN A 354 -2.05 11.00 13.95
N GLY A 355 -2.29 9.74 13.60
CA GLY A 355 -1.52 8.98 12.61
C GLY A 355 -0.23 8.32 13.12
N SER A 356 0.15 8.52 14.39
CA SER A 356 1.36 7.94 14.99
C SER A 356 1.07 6.97 16.14
N VAL A 357 0.04 7.23 16.95
CA VAL A 357 -0.36 6.36 18.06
C VAL A 357 -1.57 5.52 17.65
N TRP A 358 -1.44 4.21 17.74
CA TRP A 358 -2.48 3.24 17.36
C TRP A 358 -3.09 2.58 18.60
N LYS A 359 -4.42 2.41 18.63
CA LYS A 359 -5.16 1.82 19.76
C LYS A 359 -6.27 0.88 19.28
N GLU A 360 -6.55 -0.18 20.05
CA GLU A 360 -7.67 -1.11 19.86
C GLU A 360 -9.01 -0.33 19.90
N HIS A 361 -9.75 -0.29 18.78
CA HIS A 361 -11.09 0.30 18.71
C HIS A 361 -12.13 -0.71 19.19
N LYS A 362 -12.99 -0.32 20.12
CA LYS A 362 -14.06 -1.16 20.65
C LYS A 362 -15.41 -0.47 20.51
N SER A 363 -16.34 -1.10 19.81
CA SER A 363 -17.75 -0.74 19.93
C SER A 363 -18.22 -0.96 21.37
N ARG A 364 -19.08 -0.06 21.86
CA ARG A 364 -19.84 -0.25 23.11
C ARG A 364 -21.28 -0.72 22.84
N TYR A 365 -21.65 -0.85 21.57
CA TYR A 365 -23.00 -1.14 21.10
C TYR A 365 -23.04 -2.53 20.47
N GLY A 366 -24.00 -3.36 20.91
CA GLY A 366 -24.32 -4.66 20.30
C GLY A 366 -25.31 -4.51 19.13
N GLU A 367 -25.47 -5.56 18.34
CA GLU A 367 -26.23 -5.50 17.08
C GLU A 367 -27.71 -5.12 17.28
N SER A 368 -28.36 -5.60 18.35
CA SER A 368 -29.76 -5.26 18.67
C SER A 368 -30.03 -3.77 18.95
N TYR A 369 -29.00 -2.96 19.17
CA TYR A 369 -29.12 -1.50 19.24
C TYR A 369 -28.96 -0.84 17.86
N LEU A 370 -28.25 -1.47 16.92
CA LEU A 370 -28.12 -0.98 15.54
C LEU A 370 -29.48 -1.02 14.83
N ASP A 371 -30.19 -2.14 14.93
CA ASP A 371 -31.53 -2.30 14.34
C ASP A 371 -32.50 -1.22 14.85
N GLN A 372 -32.42 -0.91 16.14
CA GLN A 372 -33.20 0.16 16.77
C GLN A 372 -32.89 1.55 16.21
N ILE A 373 -31.61 1.82 15.89
CA ILE A 373 -31.13 3.06 15.29
C ILE A 373 -31.50 3.17 13.80
N LEU A 374 -31.57 2.03 13.09
CA LEU A 374 -31.90 1.98 11.66
C LEU A 374 -33.39 2.13 11.36
N ASN A 375 -34.27 2.05 12.36
CA ASN A 375 -35.70 2.36 12.23
C ASN A 375 -35.93 3.72 11.55
N GLY A 376 -36.34 3.68 10.27
CA GLY A 376 -36.49 4.85 9.41
C GLY A 376 -35.58 4.87 8.17
N MET A 377 -34.75 3.83 7.95
CA MET A 377 -34.04 3.60 6.69
C MET A 377 -34.38 2.23 6.11
N ASP A 378 -34.59 2.17 4.80
CA ASP A 378 -34.96 0.98 4.01
C ASP A 378 -33.71 0.17 3.60
N GLU A 379 -32.84 -0.13 4.58
CA GLU A 379 -31.49 -0.63 4.35
C GLU A 379 -31.08 -1.64 5.44
N GLU A 380 -31.31 -2.91 5.17
CA GLU A 380 -30.95 -4.01 6.07
C GLU A 380 -29.43 -4.12 6.30
N LEU A 381 -29.05 -4.58 7.49
CA LEU A 381 -27.70 -5.03 7.80
C LEU A 381 -27.62 -6.54 7.60
N GLY A 382 -26.70 -6.99 6.73
CA GLY A 382 -26.36 -8.41 6.67
C GLY A 382 -25.85 -8.90 8.04
N SER A 383 -26.22 -10.12 8.40
CA SER A 383 -25.75 -10.78 9.63
C SER A 383 -24.22 -10.93 9.66
N LEU A 384 -23.65 -11.19 10.84
CA LEU A 384 -22.19 -11.38 10.98
C LEU A 384 -21.68 -12.51 10.08
N GLU A 385 -22.41 -13.63 9.97
CA GLU A 385 -22.05 -14.70 9.03
C GLU A 385 -22.06 -14.26 7.56
N GLU A 386 -23.01 -13.41 7.15
CA GLU A 386 -23.04 -12.87 5.79
C GLU A 386 -21.87 -11.93 5.53
N LEU A 387 -21.52 -11.10 6.51
CA LEU A 387 -20.36 -10.23 6.45
C LEU A 387 -19.07 -11.03 6.31
N GLU A 388 -18.90 -12.12 7.06
CA GLU A 388 -17.77 -13.04 6.93
C GLU A 388 -17.72 -13.70 5.54
N LYS A 389 -18.85 -14.21 5.05
CA LYS A 389 -18.98 -14.81 3.70
C LYS A 389 -18.68 -13.79 2.59
N LYS A 390 -19.08 -12.52 2.77
CA LYS A 390 -18.82 -11.38 1.87
C LYS A 390 -17.43 -10.76 2.08
N ARG A 391 -16.72 -11.14 3.14
CA ARG A 391 -15.45 -10.56 3.64
C ARG A 391 -15.50 -9.04 3.81
N VAL A 392 -16.48 -8.57 4.58
CA VAL A 392 -16.70 -7.17 4.91
C VAL A 392 -16.67 -6.98 6.42
N CYS A 393 -15.77 -6.15 6.93
CA CYS A 393 -15.69 -5.80 8.34
C CYS A 393 -16.58 -4.60 8.65
N ARG A 394 -17.51 -4.74 9.61
CA ARG A 394 -18.40 -3.67 10.08
C ARG A 394 -17.77 -2.93 11.26
N ILE A 395 -17.33 -1.70 11.03
CA ILE A 395 -16.82 -0.79 12.08
C ILE A 395 -17.98 0.08 12.57
N ILE A 396 -18.28 0.02 13.87
CA ILE A 396 -19.30 0.84 14.53
C ILE A 396 -18.58 1.90 15.35
N THR A 397 -18.84 3.19 15.13
CA THR A 397 -18.17 4.29 15.84
C THR A 397 -19.09 5.48 16.08
N THR A 398 -18.84 6.24 17.14
CA THR A 398 -19.53 7.52 17.45
C THR A 398 -18.75 8.74 16.98
N ASP A 399 -17.51 8.53 16.53
CA ASP A 399 -16.59 9.58 16.14
C ASP A 399 -15.60 9.07 15.06
N PHE A 400 -15.08 9.99 14.25
CA PHE A 400 -14.13 9.66 13.17
C PHE A 400 -12.68 9.98 13.57
N PRO A 401 -11.82 8.96 13.81
CA PRO A 401 -10.38 9.14 13.92
C PRO A 401 -9.80 9.54 12.55
N LEU A 402 -8.54 10.00 12.53
CA LEU A 402 -7.82 10.29 11.29
C LEU A 402 -7.62 9.02 10.44
N TYR A 403 -7.32 7.89 11.08
CA TYR A 403 -7.22 6.59 10.42
C TYR A 403 -7.87 5.46 11.24
N PHE A 404 -8.54 4.55 10.52
CA PHE A 404 -8.79 3.18 10.96
C PHE A 404 -7.89 2.20 10.20
N VAL A 405 -7.53 1.09 10.85
CA VAL A 405 -6.89 -0.09 10.27
C VAL A 405 -7.68 -1.32 10.68
N ILE A 406 -7.87 -2.26 9.76
CA ILE A 406 -8.35 -3.60 10.11
C ILE A 406 -7.14 -4.53 10.01
N MET A 407 -6.90 -5.27 11.08
CA MET A 407 -5.78 -6.18 11.26
C MET A 407 -6.31 -7.60 11.44
N SER A 408 -5.66 -8.60 10.85
CA SER A 408 -5.88 -10.01 11.17
C SER A 408 -4.78 -10.47 12.13
N ARG A 409 -5.16 -11.16 13.20
CA ARG A 409 -4.25 -11.82 14.15
C ARG A 409 -4.82 -13.16 14.58
N LEU A 410 -4.02 -13.97 15.27
CA LEU A 410 -4.53 -15.17 15.95
C LEU A 410 -5.48 -14.79 17.09
N CYS A 411 -6.55 -15.58 17.29
CA CYS A 411 -7.59 -15.30 18.28
C CYS A 411 -7.02 -15.09 19.70
N GLN A 412 -7.47 -14.03 20.38
CA GLN A 412 -6.95 -13.65 21.72
C GLN A 412 -8.01 -13.74 22.80
N ASP A 413 -7.94 -14.80 23.60
CA ASP A 413 -8.77 -14.98 24.80
C ASP A 413 -8.24 -14.10 25.94
N CYS A 414 -8.84 -12.93 26.11
CA CYS A 414 -8.38 -11.90 27.05
C CYS A 414 -9.35 -11.62 28.20
N ASP A 415 -8.78 -11.40 29.39
CA ASP A 415 -9.50 -11.09 30.63
C ASP A 415 -8.65 -10.15 31.53
N THR A 416 -9.26 -9.57 32.55
CA THR A 416 -8.63 -8.58 33.46
C THR A 416 -8.34 -9.21 34.82
N ILE A 417 -7.17 -9.81 34.95
CA ILE A 417 -6.73 -10.54 36.15
C ILE A 417 -6.03 -9.58 37.13
N GLY A 418 -6.29 -9.74 38.43
CA GLY A 418 -5.70 -8.93 39.50
C GLY A 418 -5.04 -9.77 40.60
N PRO A 419 -4.78 -9.16 41.78
CA PRO A 419 -4.19 -9.86 42.93
C PRO A 419 -5.00 -11.07 43.43
N GLU A 420 -6.31 -11.11 43.15
CA GLU A 420 -7.19 -12.25 43.45
C GLU A 420 -6.87 -13.54 42.66
N GLY A 421 -5.97 -13.47 41.68
CA GLY A 421 -5.68 -14.58 40.78
C GLY A 421 -6.76 -14.78 39.71
N GLY A 422 -6.73 -15.93 39.02
CA GLY A 422 -7.71 -16.27 37.98
C GLY A 422 -7.22 -17.35 37.02
N SER A 423 -8.00 -17.62 35.96
CA SER A 423 -7.58 -18.55 34.90
C SER A 423 -8.11 -18.15 33.53
N LEU A 424 -7.24 -18.14 32.52
CA LEU A 424 -7.59 -18.03 31.10
C LEU A 424 -7.67 -19.44 30.51
N LYS A 425 -8.71 -19.70 29.72
CA LYS A 425 -8.86 -20.91 28.89
C LYS A 425 -9.01 -20.48 27.45
N SER A 426 -8.40 -21.20 26.50
CA SER A 426 -8.60 -20.86 25.08
C SER A 426 -9.92 -21.41 24.54
N LYS A 427 -10.60 -20.62 23.71
CA LYS A 427 -11.77 -21.07 22.92
C LYS A 427 -11.37 -21.99 21.76
N LEU A 428 -10.22 -21.75 21.13
CA LEU A 428 -9.73 -22.55 19.99
C LEU A 428 -9.30 -23.96 20.43
N VAL A 429 -8.60 -24.06 21.56
CA VAL A 429 -8.12 -25.32 22.12
C VAL A 429 -8.50 -25.39 23.60
N PRO A 430 -9.68 -25.95 23.97
CA PRO A 430 -10.17 -25.96 25.35
C PRO A 430 -9.29 -26.69 26.38
N LEU A 431 -8.33 -27.50 25.92
CA LEU A 431 -7.30 -28.13 26.77
C LEU A 431 -6.22 -27.14 27.23
N VAL A 432 -6.00 -26.03 26.49
CA VAL A 432 -5.01 -25.00 26.83
C VAL A 432 -5.59 -24.06 27.89
N GLN A 433 -4.92 -24.02 29.04
CA GLN A 433 -5.30 -23.18 30.18
C GLN A 433 -4.06 -22.53 30.82
N ALA A 434 -4.15 -21.23 31.11
CA ALA A 434 -3.21 -20.52 31.97
C ALA A 434 -3.88 -20.20 33.31
N THR A 435 -3.23 -20.52 34.42
CA THR A 435 -3.75 -20.34 35.78
C THR A 435 -2.81 -19.44 36.58
N PHE A 436 -3.37 -18.37 37.13
CA PHE A 436 -2.67 -17.30 37.82
C PHE A 436 -2.99 -17.41 39.31
N PRO A 437 -2.04 -17.83 40.17
CA PRO A 437 -2.28 -17.90 41.60
C PRO A 437 -2.45 -16.50 42.20
N GLU A 438 -3.02 -16.45 43.41
CA GLU A 438 -3.14 -15.22 44.20
C GLU A 438 -1.78 -14.49 44.30
N ASN A 439 -1.84 -13.16 44.19
CA ASN A 439 -0.67 -12.27 44.23
C ASN A 439 0.37 -12.51 43.11
N ALA A 440 0.03 -13.20 42.01
CA ALA A 440 0.89 -13.27 40.82
C ALA A 440 1.06 -11.90 40.12
N VAL A 441 0.03 -11.04 40.20
CA VAL A 441 0.00 -9.69 39.64
C VAL A 441 -0.39 -8.70 40.73
N THR A 442 0.29 -7.56 40.83
CA THR A 442 0.09 -6.54 41.88
C THR A 442 -1.02 -5.53 41.60
N LYS A 443 -1.55 -5.50 40.36
CA LYS A 443 -2.63 -4.62 39.91
C LYS A 443 -3.50 -5.38 38.91
N LYS A 444 -4.73 -4.91 38.67
CA LYS A 444 -5.58 -5.46 37.60
C LYS A 444 -5.00 -5.14 36.23
N VAL A 445 -4.73 -6.17 35.43
CA VAL A 445 -4.08 -6.07 34.12
C VAL A 445 -4.86 -6.92 33.10
N LYS A 446 -5.10 -6.37 31.90
CA LYS A 446 -5.59 -7.16 30.76
C LYS A 446 -4.49 -8.12 30.32
N LEU A 447 -4.70 -9.41 30.54
CA LEU A 447 -3.86 -10.50 30.03
C LEU A 447 -4.60 -11.21 28.89
N ALA A 448 -3.86 -11.83 27.97
CA ALA A 448 -4.43 -12.60 26.88
C ALA A 448 -3.69 -13.92 26.65
N LEU A 449 -4.44 -14.95 26.28
CA LEU A 449 -3.97 -16.27 25.94
C LEU A 449 -4.29 -16.55 24.46
N GLN A 450 -3.28 -16.98 23.70
CA GLN A 450 -3.43 -17.48 22.33
C GLN A 450 -3.07 -18.96 22.32
N ALA A 451 -3.78 -19.74 21.51
CA ALA A 451 -3.45 -21.13 21.22
C ALA A 451 -3.56 -21.36 19.70
N GLN A 452 -2.42 -21.38 18.99
CA GLN A 452 -2.41 -21.66 17.55
C GLN A 452 -2.40 -23.18 17.32
N PRO A 453 -3.47 -23.78 16.75
CA PRO A 453 -3.44 -25.19 16.39
C PRO A 453 -2.45 -25.42 15.23
N VAL A 454 -1.62 -26.45 15.34
CA VAL A 454 -0.67 -26.85 14.29
C VAL A 454 -1.32 -27.93 13.41
N PRO A 455 -1.45 -27.75 12.08
CA PRO A 455 -2.09 -28.75 11.24
C PRO A 455 -1.13 -29.89 10.86
N ASP A 456 -1.53 -31.14 11.11
CA ASP A 456 -0.72 -32.34 10.79
C ASP A 456 -0.34 -32.45 9.30
N GLU A 457 -1.24 -31.99 8.41
CA GLU A 457 -0.98 -31.87 6.97
C GLU A 457 0.27 -31.04 6.65
N LEU A 458 0.49 -29.96 7.42
CA LEU A 458 1.64 -29.07 7.26
C LEU A 458 2.89 -29.70 7.86
N VAL A 459 2.79 -30.30 9.05
CA VAL A 459 3.89 -31.02 9.71
C VAL A 459 4.42 -32.12 8.79
N THR A 460 3.53 -32.98 8.30
CA THR A 460 3.89 -34.09 7.38
C THR A 460 4.50 -33.58 6.08
N LYS A 461 4.03 -32.43 5.55
CA LYS A 461 4.54 -31.81 4.31
C LYS A 461 5.86 -31.04 4.46
N LEU A 462 6.24 -30.66 5.68
CA LEU A 462 7.51 -29.99 5.97
C LEU A 462 8.57 -30.96 6.51
N LEU A 463 8.16 -31.91 7.34
CA LEU A 463 9.04 -32.74 8.18
C LEU A 463 8.78 -34.24 8.06
N GLY A 464 7.70 -34.67 7.37
CA GLY A 464 7.26 -36.07 7.39
C GLY A 464 6.97 -36.53 8.82
N ASN A 465 7.44 -37.73 9.15
CA ASN A 465 7.29 -38.33 10.49
C ASN A 465 8.50 -38.06 11.41
N GLN A 466 9.27 -36.99 11.17
CA GLN A 466 10.52 -36.71 11.91
C GLN A 466 10.30 -36.00 13.25
N ALA A 467 9.19 -35.28 13.41
CA ALA A 467 8.76 -34.63 14.64
C ALA A 467 7.24 -34.38 14.60
N THR A 468 6.59 -34.35 15.76
CA THR A 468 5.21 -33.85 15.91
C THR A 468 5.17 -32.68 16.90
N PHE A 469 4.09 -31.90 16.86
CA PHE A 469 3.99 -30.64 17.58
C PHE A 469 2.62 -30.47 18.24
N SER A 470 2.64 -29.88 19.43
CA SER A 470 1.46 -29.36 20.12
C SER A 470 1.00 -28.01 19.52
N PRO A 471 -0.13 -27.44 19.95
CA PRO A 471 -0.46 -26.04 19.67
C PRO A 471 0.59 -25.07 20.24
N ILE A 472 0.86 -23.97 19.54
CA ILE A 472 1.72 -22.89 20.06
C ILE A 472 0.90 -22.07 21.06
N VAL A 473 1.39 -21.91 22.29
CA VAL A 473 0.69 -21.19 23.36
C VAL A 473 1.44 -19.91 23.71
N THR A 474 0.81 -18.76 23.46
CA THR A 474 1.40 -17.43 23.74
C THR A 474 0.64 -16.75 24.87
N VAL A 475 1.38 -16.22 25.84
CA VAL A 475 0.83 -15.34 26.90
C VAL A 475 1.22 -13.90 26.59
N GLU A 476 0.24 -13.07 26.25
CA GLU A 476 0.40 -11.62 26.03
C GLU A 476 -0.06 -10.81 27.26
N PRO A 477 0.58 -9.68 27.61
CA PRO A 477 1.74 -9.09 26.94
C PRO A 477 3.05 -9.85 27.21
N ARG A 478 3.76 -10.24 26.15
CA ARG A 478 5.03 -10.99 26.19
C ARG A 478 6.13 -10.24 26.97
N ARG A 479 7.13 -10.99 27.43
CA ARG A 479 8.35 -10.52 28.13
C ARG A 479 8.07 -9.78 29.46
N ARG A 480 6.96 -10.05 30.14
CA ARG A 480 6.70 -9.64 31.54
C ARG A 480 7.06 -10.75 32.52
N LYS A 481 7.56 -10.34 33.70
CA LYS A 481 7.80 -11.22 34.86
C LYS A 481 6.63 -11.13 35.83
N PHE A 482 6.18 -12.27 36.35
CA PHE A 482 5.16 -12.36 37.41
C PHE A 482 5.79 -12.46 38.81
N HIS A 483 5.05 -12.09 39.85
CA HIS A 483 5.52 -12.16 41.24
C HIS A 483 5.39 -13.57 41.85
N ARG A 484 4.53 -14.41 41.26
CA ARG A 484 4.40 -15.85 41.54
C ARG A 484 4.48 -16.61 40.22
N PRO A 485 4.97 -17.86 40.22
CA PRO A 485 4.96 -18.70 39.03
C PRO A 485 3.51 -18.96 38.58
N ILE A 486 3.21 -18.71 37.32
CA ILE A 486 1.92 -19.04 36.69
C ILE A 486 1.95 -20.49 36.21
N GLY A 487 0.82 -21.19 36.31
CA GLY A 487 0.66 -22.55 35.80
C GLY A 487 0.18 -22.53 34.35
N LEU A 488 0.82 -23.31 33.47
CA LEU A 488 0.40 -23.51 32.09
C LEU A 488 0.06 -24.98 31.85
N ARG A 489 -1.06 -25.23 31.17
CA ARG A 489 -1.47 -26.53 30.62
C ARG A 489 -1.46 -26.46 29.10
N ILE A 490 -0.77 -27.40 28.46
CA ILE A 490 -0.69 -27.55 27.01
C ILE A 490 -0.95 -29.03 26.67
N PRO A 491 -1.80 -29.36 25.68
CA PRO A 491 -2.00 -30.76 25.27
C PRO A 491 -0.73 -31.34 24.65
N LEU A 492 -0.54 -32.65 24.82
CA LEU A 492 0.61 -33.38 24.31
C LEU A 492 0.52 -33.58 22.78
N PRO A 493 1.66 -33.70 22.06
CA PRO A 493 1.65 -34.02 20.63
C PRO A 493 1.04 -35.41 20.34
N PRO A 494 0.38 -35.65 19.19
CA PRO A 494 -0.38 -36.89 18.93
C PRO A 494 0.45 -38.19 18.98
N SER A 495 1.73 -38.17 18.58
CA SER A 495 2.61 -39.35 18.67
C SER A 495 2.85 -39.80 20.12
N TRP A 496 2.67 -38.90 21.09
CA TRP A 496 2.87 -39.16 22.51
C TRP A 496 1.62 -39.79 23.16
N THR A 497 0.42 -39.38 22.74
CA THR A 497 -0.84 -39.99 23.21
C THR A 497 -0.96 -41.45 22.73
N ASP A 498 -0.44 -41.73 21.54
CA ASP A 498 -0.46 -43.08 20.94
C ASP A 498 0.65 -44.01 21.47
N ASN A 499 1.69 -43.49 22.15
CA ASN A 499 2.75 -44.27 22.79
C ASN A 499 3.09 -43.73 24.20
N PRO A 500 2.29 -44.07 25.24
CA PRO A 500 2.51 -43.63 26.63
C PRO A 500 3.66 -44.39 27.33
N ARG A 501 4.82 -44.52 26.66
CA ARG A 501 6.00 -45.26 27.14
C ARG A 501 6.71 -44.57 28.30
N ASP A 502 6.72 -43.23 28.30
CA ASP A 502 7.36 -42.40 29.32
C ASP A 502 6.26 -41.77 30.24
N SER A 503 5.38 -42.60 30.80
CA SER A 503 4.25 -42.18 31.66
C SER A 503 4.61 -41.94 33.14
N GLY A 504 5.84 -41.53 33.42
CA GLY A 504 6.36 -41.27 34.77
C GLY A 504 7.01 -39.90 34.93
N GLU A 505 7.25 -39.48 36.17
CA GLU A 505 8.04 -38.27 36.48
C GLU A 505 9.53 -38.50 36.19
N GLY A 506 9.97 -38.21 34.96
CA GLY A 506 11.37 -38.37 34.53
C GLY A 506 11.67 -37.72 33.18
N ASP A 507 12.95 -37.67 32.80
CA ASP A 507 13.41 -37.08 31.54
C ASP A 507 12.88 -37.85 30.32
N THR A 508 11.91 -37.26 29.64
CA THR A 508 11.35 -37.78 28.39
C THR A 508 12.38 -37.80 27.27
N THR A 509 12.52 -38.94 26.59
CA THR A 509 13.65 -39.13 25.67
C THR A 509 13.55 -38.33 24.36
N SER A 510 12.33 -38.06 23.88
CA SER A 510 12.08 -37.30 22.64
C SER A 510 11.19 -36.06 22.79
N LEU A 511 10.35 -35.96 23.82
CA LEU A 511 9.55 -34.76 24.09
C LEU A 511 10.44 -33.61 24.59
N ARG A 512 10.26 -32.42 24.01
CA ARG A 512 10.93 -31.16 24.37
C ARG A 512 9.93 -30.01 24.52
N LEU A 513 10.18 -29.15 25.51
CA LEU A 513 9.50 -27.86 25.69
C LEU A 513 10.38 -26.75 25.14
N LEU A 514 9.91 -26.12 24.06
CA LEU A 514 10.52 -24.96 23.43
C LEU A 514 9.86 -23.68 23.94
N CYS A 515 10.65 -22.63 24.09
CA CYS A 515 10.23 -21.31 24.57
C CYS A 515 10.75 -20.19 23.67
N SER A 516 9.99 -19.09 23.55
CA SER A 516 10.48 -17.84 22.96
C SER A 516 10.05 -16.63 23.80
N VAL A 517 11.02 -15.98 24.43
CA VAL A 517 10.83 -14.80 25.30
C VAL A 517 10.82 -13.46 24.55
N ILE A 518 10.95 -13.49 23.22
CA ILE A 518 10.99 -12.29 22.37
C ILE A 518 9.60 -11.64 22.32
N GLY A 519 9.54 -10.34 22.65
CA GLY A 519 8.31 -9.55 22.72
C GLY A 519 8.27 -8.43 21.69
N GLY A 520 7.07 -7.95 21.35
CA GLY A 520 6.90 -6.89 20.36
C GLY A 520 6.98 -7.41 18.92
N THR A 521 7.66 -6.64 18.07
CA THR A 521 7.81 -6.84 16.61
C THR A 521 9.01 -7.70 16.21
N ASP A 522 9.91 -8.00 17.16
CA ASP A 522 11.13 -8.77 16.90
C ASP A 522 10.84 -10.26 16.71
N GLN A 523 11.68 -10.94 15.93
CA GLN A 523 11.39 -12.31 15.50
C GLN A 523 11.53 -13.36 16.60
N ALA A 524 10.66 -14.37 16.61
CA ALA A 524 10.73 -15.47 17.56
C ALA A 524 12.05 -16.25 17.44
N GLN A 525 12.77 -16.34 18.55
CA GLN A 525 13.92 -17.24 18.71
C GLN A 525 13.51 -18.36 19.68
N TRP A 526 13.66 -19.61 19.24
CA TRP A 526 13.21 -20.79 19.99
C TRP A 526 14.38 -21.43 20.75
N GLU A 527 14.21 -21.63 22.06
CA GLU A 527 15.19 -22.26 22.95
C GLU A 527 14.56 -23.48 23.64
N ASP A 528 15.33 -24.57 23.78
CA ASP A 528 14.91 -25.76 24.54
C ASP A 528 15.10 -25.52 26.05
N ILE A 529 13.99 -25.48 26.78
CA ILE A 529 13.98 -25.24 28.24
C ILE A 529 13.64 -26.49 29.06
N THR A 530 13.56 -27.66 28.42
CA THR A 530 13.12 -28.93 29.05
C THR A 530 13.92 -29.25 30.32
N GLY A 531 15.24 -29.12 30.28
CA GLY A 531 16.12 -29.37 31.44
C GLY A 531 16.02 -28.36 32.60
N THR A 532 15.25 -27.28 32.44
CA THR A 532 15.03 -26.26 33.49
C THR A 532 13.61 -26.25 34.04
N THR A 533 12.66 -26.87 33.33
CA THR A 533 11.22 -26.74 33.57
C THR A 533 10.59 -28.11 33.80
N LYS A 534 10.18 -28.39 35.04
CA LYS A 534 9.50 -29.65 35.38
C LYS A 534 8.14 -29.73 34.68
N LEU A 535 7.96 -30.79 33.89
CA LEU A 535 6.70 -31.16 33.25
C LEU A 535 5.95 -32.18 34.12
N VAL A 536 4.66 -31.98 34.33
CA VAL A 536 3.77 -32.88 35.07
C VAL A 536 2.63 -33.32 34.14
N TYR A 537 2.63 -34.59 33.74
CA TYR A 537 1.69 -35.14 32.77
C TYR A 537 0.37 -35.53 33.45
N ALA A 538 -0.75 -35.01 32.96
CA ALA A 538 -2.09 -35.39 33.41
C ALA A 538 -3.15 -35.07 32.34
N ASN A 539 -4.05 -36.02 32.09
CA ASN A 539 -5.18 -35.91 31.15
C ASN A 539 -4.76 -35.43 29.75
N GLU A 540 -3.87 -36.18 29.09
CA GLU A 540 -3.26 -35.88 27.78
C GLU A 540 -2.61 -34.48 27.66
N CYS A 541 -2.26 -33.85 28.78
CA CYS A 541 -1.64 -32.54 28.83
C CYS A 541 -0.36 -32.54 29.68
N ALA A 542 0.64 -31.78 29.25
CA ALA A 542 1.72 -31.36 30.14
C ALA A 542 1.28 -30.12 30.92
N ASN A 543 1.49 -30.17 32.24
CA ASN A 543 1.28 -29.06 33.15
C ASN A 543 2.66 -28.62 33.67
N PHE A 544 2.99 -27.33 33.59
CA PHE A 544 4.25 -26.79 34.10
C PHE A 544 4.06 -25.38 34.66
N THR A 545 5.11 -24.79 35.20
CA THR A 545 5.06 -23.42 35.74
C THR A 545 6.14 -22.53 35.16
N THR A 546 5.84 -21.23 35.01
CA THR A 546 6.78 -20.22 34.50
C THR A 546 6.64 -18.92 35.28
N ASN A 547 7.75 -18.18 35.43
CA ASN A 547 7.75 -16.83 36.01
C ASN A 547 7.64 -15.71 34.95
N VAL A 548 7.61 -16.05 33.66
CA VAL A 548 7.66 -15.10 32.54
C VAL A 548 6.62 -15.43 31.47
N SER A 549 5.94 -14.40 30.96
CA SER A 549 5.05 -14.49 29.80
C SER A 549 5.85 -14.58 28.48
N ALA A 550 5.65 -15.65 27.72
CA ALA A 550 6.42 -15.98 26.52
C ALA A 550 5.54 -16.78 25.53
N ARG A 551 6.11 -17.16 24.39
CA ARG A 551 5.58 -18.25 23.55
C ARG A 551 6.12 -19.59 24.08
N PHE A 552 5.27 -20.61 24.17
CA PHE A 552 5.62 -21.97 24.60
C PHE A 552 5.10 -22.99 23.60
N TRP A 553 5.88 -24.06 23.37
CA TRP A 553 5.54 -25.07 22.37
C TRP A 553 6.18 -26.42 22.73
N LEU A 554 5.38 -27.48 22.84
CA LEU A 554 5.88 -28.85 22.99
C LEU A 554 6.10 -29.47 21.61
N SER A 555 7.26 -30.09 21.41
CA SER A 555 7.60 -30.87 20.22
C SER A 555 8.09 -32.26 20.63
N ASP A 556 7.56 -33.32 20.03
CA ASP A 556 8.09 -34.68 20.17
C ASP A 556 9.00 -34.97 18.97
N CYS A 557 10.30 -35.14 19.21
CA CYS A 557 11.28 -35.40 18.16
C CYS A 557 12.42 -36.33 18.64
N PRO A 558 12.57 -37.54 18.06
CA PRO A 558 13.66 -38.45 18.40
C PRO A 558 15.08 -37.88 18.18
N ARG A 559 15.23 -36.88 17.29
CA ARG A 559 16.49 -36.15 17.07
C ARG A 559 16.42 -34.78 17.73
N THR A 560 16.51 -34.77 19.05
CA THR A 560 16.30 -33.58 19.90
C THR A 560 17.19 -32.38 19.52
N ALA A 561 18.40 -32.60 19.01
CA ALA A 561 19.28 -31.53 18.49
C ALA A 561 18.74 -30.80 17.25
N GLU A 562 17.78 -31.38 16.51
CA GLU A 562 17.14 -30.76 15.34
C GLU A 562 15.79 -30.11 15.68
N ALA A 563 15.26 -30.31 16.89
CA ALA A 563 13.92 -29.83 17.29
C ALA A 563 13.74 -28.31 17.11
N VAL A 564 14.74 -27.51 17.51
CA VAL A 564 14.73 -26.04 17.33
C VAL A 564 14.72 -25.63 15.85
N ASN A 565 15.43 -26.37 14.99
CA ASN A 565 15.46 -26.11 13.55
C ASN A 565 14.11 -26.45 12.90
N PHE A 566 13.53 -27.60 13.26
CA PHE A 566 12.20 -28.01 12.79
C PHE A 566 11.10 -27.04 13.26
N ALA A 567 11.14 -26.64 14.53
CA ALA A 567 10.26 -25.62 15.08
C ALA A 567 10.38 -24.30 14.31
N THR A 568 11.60 -23.81 14.08
CA THR A 568 11.83 -22.54 13.35
C THR A 568 11.34 -22.60 11.90
N LEU A 569 11.54 -23.73 11.21
CA LEU A 569 11.03 -23.94 9.83
C LEU A 569 9.50 -23.99 9.78
N LEU A 570 8.86 -24.70 10.70
CA LEU A 570 7.41 -24.83 10.79
C LEU A 570 6.74 -23.52 11.23
N TYR A 571 7.30 -22.85 12.24
CA TYR A 571 6.85 -21.54 12.73
C TYR A 571 6.82 -20.49 11.62
N LYS A 572 7.83 -20.48 10.73
CA LYS A 572 7.89 -19.55 9.59
C LYS A 572 6.74 -19.72 8.58
N GLU A 573 6.16 -20.91 8.45
CA GLU A 573 4.98 -21.14 7.58
C GLU A 573 3.65 -21.01 8.35
N LEU A 574 3.65 -21.14 9.68
CA LEU A 574 2.49 -20.90 10.56
C LEU A 574 2.22 -19.41 10.85
N THR A 575 3.28 -18.58 10.91
CA THR A 575 3.17 -17.12 11.11
C THR A 575 2.64 -16.41 9.87
N ALA A 576 3.02 -16.89 8.68
CA ALA A 576 2.70 -16.30 7.39
C ALA A 576 1.18 -16.07 7.22
N VAL A 577 0.78 -14.79 7.18
CA VAL A 577 -0.62 -14.39 7.20
C VAL A 577 -1.34 -14.86 5.91
N PRO A 578 -2.48 -15.56 6.00
CA PRO A 578 -3.22 -16.05 4.85
C PRO A 578 -4.15 -14.96 4.28
N TYR A 579 -4.12 -14.79 2.95
CA TYR A 579 -4.97 -13.84 2.22
C TYR A 579 -5.73 -14.52 1.09
N MET A 580 -6.96 -14.09 0.89
CA MET A 580 -7.78 -14.41 -0.27
C MET A 580 -7.41 -13.50 -1.44
N ALA A 581 -6.67 -14.05 -2.41
CA ALA A 581 -6.22 -13.33 -3.60
C ALA A 581 -6.77 -13.95 -4.88
N LYS A 582 -6.76 -13.18 -5.97
CA LYS A 582 -7.12 -13.63 -7.32
C LYS A 582 -5.88 -13.69 -8.20
N PHE A 583 -5.77 -14.77 -8.96
CA PHE A 583 -4.83 -14.91 -10.06
C PHE A 583 -5.51 -14.38 -11.34
N VAL A 584 -4.86 -13.43 -12.00
CA VAL A 584 -5.31 -12.88 -13.29
C VAL A 584 -4.18 -13.02 -14.29
N ILE A 585 -4.48 -13.58 -15.46
CA ILE A 585 -3.51 -13.83 -16.53
C ILE A 585 -3.88 -12.95 -17.72
N PHE A 586 -2.95 -12.07 -18.08
CA PHE A 586 -2.98 -11.28 -19.30
C PHE A 586 -2.05 -11.90 -20.34
N ALA A 587 -2.46 -11.91 -21.61
CA ALA A 587 -1.67 -12.44 -22.72
C ALA A 587 -1.59 -11.45 -23.87
N LYS A 588 -0.45 -11.47 -24.57
CA LYS A 588 -0.22 -10.77 -25.83
C LYS A 588 0.57 -11.68 -26.76
N MET A 589 0.14 -11.78 -28.01
CA MET A 589 0.84 -12.57 -29.03
C MET A 589 1.60 -11.63 -29.96
N ASN A 590 2.93 -11.76 -29.98
CA ASN A 590 3.80 -10.92 -30.81
C ASN A 590 3.83 -11.48 -32.24
N ASP A 591 4.00 -12.80 -32.34
CA ASP A 591 4.18 -13.56 -33.57
C ASP A 591 3.28 -14.81 -33.53
N PRO A 592 2.92 -15.40 -34.68
CA PRO A 592 2.08 -16.61 -34.74
C PRO A 592 2.70 -17.85 -34.07
N ARG A 593 3.92 -17.75 -33.54
CA ARG A 593 4.58 -18.77 -32.73
C ARG A 593 5.02 -18.28 -31.34
N GLU A 594 5.06 -16.97 -31.06
CA GLU A 594 5.66 -16.42 -29.82
C GLU A 594 4.82 -15.31 -29.20
N GLY A 595 4.75 -15.31 -27.87
CA GLY A 595 3.95 -14.36 -27.10
C GLY A 595 4.48 -14.17 -25.68
N ARG A 596 3.77 -13.31 -24.93
CA ARG A 596 4.09 -12.93 -23.55
C ARG A 596 2.83 -13.10 -22.70
N LEU A 597 2.96 -13.82 -21.61
CA LEU A 597 2.00 -13.84 -20.51
C LEU A 597 2.48 -12.89 -19.41
N ARG A 598 1.56 -12.16 -18.79
CA ARG A 598 1.75 -11.42 -17.54
C ARG A 598 0.77 -11.97 -16.52
N CYS A 599 1.30 -12.57 -15.47
CA CYS A 599 0.52 -13.20 -14.42
C CYS A 599 0.56 -12.31 -13.18
N TYR A 600 -0.60 -12.06 -12.58
CA TYR A 600 -0.75 -11.22 -11.39
C TYR A 600 -1.40 -12.03 -10.28
N CYS A 601 -0.92 -11.87 -9.05
CA CYS A 601 -1.64 -12.30 -7.85
C CYS A 601 -2.03 -11.06 -7.04
N MET A 602 -3.32 -10.74 -6.96
CA MET A 602 -3.83 -9.46 -6.48
C MET A 602 -4.97 -9.61 -5.46
N THR A 603 -5.07 -8.61 -4.58
CA THR A 603 -6.13 -8.48 -3.55
C THR A 603 -7.01 -7.27 -3.85
N ASP A 604 -6.62 -6.08 -3.38
CA ASP A 604 -7.38 -4.82 -3.53
C ASP A 604 -6.91 -3.96 -4.74
N ASP A 605 -6.22 -4.55 -5.71
CA ASP A 605 -5.83 -3.85 -6.93
C ASP A 605 -6.97 -3.96 -7.97
N LYS A 606 -7.17 -2.91 -8.77
CA LYS A 606 -8.19 -2.92 -9.83
C LYS A 606 -7.95 -4.09 -10.78
N VAL A 607 -9.03 -4.80 -11.11
CA VAL A 607 -9.09 -5.80 -12.18
C VAL A 607 -8.82 -5.13 -13.54
N ASP A 608 -9.36 -3.92 -13.74
CA ASP A 608 -9.07 -3.07 -14.90
C ASP A 608 -7.64 -2.52 -14.84
N LYS A 609 -6.69 -3.34 -15.31
CA LYS A 609 -5.27 -3.03 -15.43
C LYS A 609 -5.04 -2.22 -16.70
N THR A 610 -5.08 -0.89 -16.57
CA THR A 610 -5.17 0.04 -17.71
C THR A 610 -3.88 0.18 -18.53
N LEU A 611 -2.71 -0.16 -17.96
CA LEU A 611 -1.43 -0.15 -18.70
C LEU A 611 -1.37 -1.35 -19.64
N GLU A 612 -1.84 -2.50 -19.19
CA GLU A 612 -1.95 -3.75 -19.92
C GLU A 612 -2.91 -3.60 -21.11
N GLN A 613 -4.04 -2.92 -20.91
CA GLN A 613 -4.95 -2.52 -22.00
C GLN A 613 -4.27 -1.60 -23.02
N HIS A 614 -3.54 -0.57 -22.57
CA HIS A 614 -2.77 0.32 -23.46
C HIS A 614 -1.65 -0.41 -24.23
N GLU A 615 -1.04 -1.43 -23.61
CA GLU A 615 -0.06 -2.31 -24.26
C GLU A 615 -0.67 -3.37 -25.19
N ASN A 616 -2.00 -3.43 -25.38
CA ASN A 616 -2.71 -4.49 -26.11
C ASN A 616 -2.49 -5.90 -25.53
N PHE A 617 -2.47 -6.03 -24.21
CA PHE A 617 -2.67 -7.32 -23.53
C PHE A 617 -4.16 -7.57 -23.29
N VAL A 618 -4.60 -8.82 -23.51
CA VAL A 618 -5.97 -9.28 -23.27
C VAL A 618 -6.00 -10.15 -22.02
N GLU A 619 -7.00 -10.00 -21.16
CA GLU A 619 -7.23 -10.93 -20.05
C GLU A 619 -7.71 -12.28 -20.61
N VAL A 620 -6.98 -13.37 -20.33
CA VAL A 620 -7.27 -14.71 -20.87
C VAL A 620 -7.74 -15.71 -19.81
N ALA A 621 -7.48 -15.45 -18.53
CA ALA A 621 -7.98 -16.28 -17.43
C ALA A 621 -7.99 -15.53 -16.10
N ARG A 622 -8.97 -15.90 -15.25
CA ARG A 622 -9.21 -15.34 -13.92
C ARG A 622 -9.55 -16.47 -12.96
N SER A 623 -8.95 -16.48 -11.76
CA SER A 623 -9.33 -17.42 -10.71
C SER A 623 -10.49 -16.90 -9.85
N ARG A 624 -11.14 -17.83 -9.14
CA ARG A 624 -11.85 -17.51 -7.89
C ARG A 624 -10.88 -16.98 -6.83
N ASP A 625 -11.40 -16.47 -5.72
CA ASP A 625 -10.58 -16.16 -4.54
C ASP A 625 -9.90 -17.43 -4.01
N ILE A 626 -8.59 -17.39 -3.81
CA ILE A 626 -7.74 -18.53 -3.39
C ILE A 626 -6.79 -18.07 -2.28
N GLU A 627 -6.55 -18.94 -1.30
CA GLU A 627 -5.68 -18.63 -0.17
C GLU A 627 -4.19 -18.72 -0.52
N VAL A 628 -3.52 -17.59 -0.43
CA VAL A 628 -2.07 -17.41 -0.56
C VAL A 628 -1.48 -16.87 0.74
N LEU A 629 -0.23 -17.25 1.05
CA LEU A 629 0.45 -16.84 2.28
C LEU A 629 1.37 -15.65 2.00
N GLU A 630 1.33 -14.62 2.85
CA GLU A 630 2.19 -13.43 2.72
C GLU A 630 3.67 -13.75 2.93
N GLY A 631 4.53 -13.16 2.10
CA GLY A 631 5.97 -13.38 2.08
C GLY A 631 6.41 -14.68 1.39
N MET A 632 5.50 -15.61 1.11
CA MET A 632 5.85 -16.93 0.59
C MET A 632 6.00 -16.96 -0.94
N PRO A 633 6.91 -17.79 -1.48
CA PRO A 633 7.11 -17.94 -2.92
C PRO A 633 5.98 -18.75 -3.58
N LEU A 634 5.36 -18.19 -4.60
CA LEU A 634 4.43 -18.86 -5.50
C LEU A 634 5.17 -19.28 -6.77
N PHE A 635 5.11 -20.57 -7.11
CA PHE A 635 5.73 -21.14 -8.31
C PHE A 635 4.68 -21.25 -9.42
N ALA A 636 5.07 -20.98 -10.68
CA ALA A 636 4.19 -20.99 -11.85
C ALA A 636 4.71 -21.95 -12.93
N GLU A 637 3.92 -22.98 -13.26
CA GLU A 637 4.26 -24.04 -14.20
C GLU A 637 3.29 -24.04 -15.41
N LEU A 638 3.85 -24.19 -16.61
CA LEU A 638 3.10 -24.23 -17.88
C LEU A 638 3.04 -25.65 -18.45
N SER A 639 1.84 -26.09 -18.82
CA SER A 639 1.61 -27.33 -19.56
C SER A 639 0.70 -27.12 -20.78
N GLY A 640 0.57 -28.15 -21.63
CA GLY A 640 -0.16 -28.06 -22.90
C GLY A 640 0.69 -27.59 -24.09
N ASN A 641 0.10 -26.82 -25.01
CA ASN A 641 0.74 -26.39 -26.26
C ASN A 641 1.69 -25.18 -26.07
N LEU A 642 1.62 -24.49 -24.94
CA LEU A 642 2.46 -23.33 -24.63
C LEU A 642 3.70 -23.75 -23.84
N VAL A 643 4.88 -23.39 -24.33
CA VAL A 643 6.19 -23.75 -23.75
C VAL A 643 6.98 -22.48 -23.37
N PRO A 644 7.60 -22.41 -22.18
CA PRO A 644 8.38 -21.24 -21.75
C PRO A 644 9.65 -20.99 -22.59
N VAL A 645 9.91 -19.72 -22.94
CA VAL A 645 11.10 -19.30 -23.70
C VAL A 645 12.21 -18.79 -22.77
N LYS A 646 13.02 -19.72 -22.22
CA LYS A 646 14.41 -19.54 -21.73
C LYS A 646 14.94 -20.87 -21.11
N LYS A 647 16.24 -20.94 -20.76
CA LYS A 647 16.93 -22.15 -20.28
C LYS A 647 16.16 -22.87 -19.15
N ALA A 648 16.08 -24.20 -19.22
CA ALA A 648 15.25 -25.06 -18.38
C ALA A 648 15.65 -25.17 -16.89
N ALA A 649 16.67 -24.43 -16.42
CA ALA A 649 17.20 -24.53 -15.06
C ALA A 649 16.60 -23.54 -14.05
N GLN A 650 15.98 -22.44 -14.50
CA GLN A 650 15.50 -21.38 -13.61
C GLN A 650 14.01 -21.53 -13.31
N GLN A 651 13.70 -21.83 -12.04
CA GLN A 651 12.33 -21.98 -11.56
C GLN A 651 11.59 -20.62 -11.60
N ARG A 652 10.33 -20.64 -12.03
CA ARG A 652 9.51 -19.44 -12.22
C ARG A 652 8.72 -19.18 -10.94
N SER A 653 9.23 -18.31 -10.08
CA SER A 653 8.55 -17.93 -8.84
C SER A 653 8.58 -16.42 -8.59
N PHE A 654 7.64 -15.97 -7.77
CA PHE A 654 7.56 -14.63 -7.21
C PHE A 654 7.02 -14.73 -5.78
N HIS A 655 7.32 -13.75 -4.93
CA HIS A 655 6.79 -13.73 -3.57
C HIS A 655 5.48 -12.95 -3.54
N PHE A 656 4.45 -13.46 -2.84
CA PHE A 656 3.20 -12.74 -2.66
C PHE A 656 3.34 -11.70 -1.53
N GLN A 657 2.99 -10.45 -1.82
CA GLN A 657 2.92 -9.36 -0.84
C GLN A 657 1.53 -8.71 -0.89
N SER A 658 0.92 -8.46 0.26
CA SER A 658 -0.41 -7.87 0.38
C SER A 658 -0.45 -6.43 -0.16
N PHE A 659 -1.59 -6.05 -0.77
CA PHE A 659 -1.87 -4.71 -1.31
C PHE A 659 -0.84 -4.15 -2.33
N ARG A 660 0.07 -4.98 -2.83
CA ARG A 660 1.11 -4.68 -3.82
C ARG A 660 0.84 -5.42 -5.13
N GLU A 661 1.51 -4.98 -6.18
CA GLU A 661 1.41 -5.56 -7.52
C GLU A 661 2.42 -6.70 -7.70
N ASN A 662 1.97 -7.92 -7.46
CA ASN A 662 2.79 -9.12 -7.62
C ASN A 662 2.77 -9.58 -9.09
N ARG A 663 3.64 -8.99 -9.94
CA ARG A 663 3.75 -9.27 -11.39
C ARG A 663 4.79 -10.36 -11.71
N LEU A 664 4.41 -11.36 -12.52
CA LEU A 664 5.32 -12.36 -13.10
C LEU A 664 5.19 -12.37 -14.64
N ALA A 665 6.26 -12.01 -15.34
CA ALA A 665 6.32 -12.04 -16.80
C ALA A 665 6.85 -13.40 -17.30
N ILE A 666 6.09 -14.04 -18.20
CA ILE A 666 6.38 -15.36 -18.76
C ILE A 666 6.38 -15.26 -20.30
N PRO A 667 7.55 -15.25 -20.97
CA PRO A 667 7.61 -15.41 -22.42
C PRO A 667 7.29 -16.87 -22.79
N VAL A 668 6.46 -17.06 -23.83
CA VAL A 668 5.92 -18.35 -24.28
C VAL A 668 6.04 -18.54 -25.79
N LYS A 669 6.17 -19.80 -26.20
CA LYS A 669 6.23 -20.24 -27.59
C LYS A 669 5.25 -21.39 -27.80
N VAL A 670 4.54 -21.37 -28.92
CA VAL A 670 3.62 -22.44 -29.31
C VAL A 670 4.43 -23.63 -29.79
N ARG A 671 4.21 -24.81 -29.19
CA ARG A 671 4.93 -26.06 -29.50
C ARG A 671 4.50 -26.61 -30.86
N ASP A 672 3.19 -26.68 -31.08
CA ASP A 672 2.54 -27.19 -32.29
C ASP A 672 1.58 -26.13 -32.85
N SER A 673 1.93 -25.57 -34.00
CA SER A 673 1.13 -24.54 -34.68
C SER A 673 -0.06 -25.09 -35.47
N SER A 674 -0.29 -26.41 -35.48
CA SER A 674 -1.50 -27.02 -36.07
C SER A 674 -2.67 -27.10 -35.08
N ARG A 675 -2.40 -26.92 -33.78
CA ARG A 675 -3.38 -26.92 -32.68
C ARG A 675 -3.64 -25.50 -32.18
N GLU A 676 -4.77 -25.28 -31.50
CA GLU A 676 -5.04 -23.97 -30.88
C GLU A 676 -3.90 -23.59 -29.90
N PRO A 677 -3.51 -22.30 -29.82
CA PRO A 677 -2.39 -21.85 -29.00
C PRO A 677 -2.81 -21.74 -27.51
N GLY A 678 -3.31 -22.85 -26.97
CA GLY A 678 -3.79 -22.98 -25.60
C GLY A 678 -2.88 -23.83 -24.71
N GLY A 679 -3.01 -23.66 -23.41
CA GLY A 679 -2.30 -24.43 -22.41
C GLY A 679 -2.94 -24.25 -21.04
N PHE A 680 -2.24 -24.70 -20.01
CA PHE A 680 -2.65 -24.52 -18.63
C PHE A 680 -1.51 -23.90 -17.83
N LEU A 681 -1.84 -22.98 -16.93
CA LEU A 681 -0.92 -22.44 -15.94
C LEU A 681 -1.34 -22.94 -14.55
N SER A 682 -0.43 -23.68 -13.90
CA SER A 682 -0.58 -24.16 -12.52
C SER A 682 0.24 -23.28 -11.58
N PHE A 683 -0.37 -22.86 -10.47
CA PHE A 683 0.32 -22.17 -9.37
C PHE A 683 0.49 -23.10 -8.16
N LEU A 684 1.69 -23.18 -7.58
CA LEU A 684 2.04 -24.11 -6.50
C LEU A 684 2.75 -23.39 -5.32
N ARG A 685 2.59 -23.90 -4.08
CA ARG A 685 3.30 -23.40 -2.87
C ARG A 685 4.77 -23.86 -2.79
N LYS A 686 5.17 -24.90 -3.52
CA LYS A 686 6.55 -25.39 -3.64
C LYS A 686 6.83 -25.75 -5.10
N ALA A 687 8.10 -25.82 -5.48
CA ALA A 687 8.48 -26.32 -6.81
C ALA A 687 8.32 -27.84 -6.89
N MET A 688 7.86 -28.32 -8.06
CA MET A 688 7.86 -29.75 -8.37
C MET A 688 9.30 -30.30 -8.38
N LYS A 689 9.52 -31.35 -7.60
CA LYS A 689 10.66 -32.26 -7.69
C LYS A 689 10.07 -33.67 -7.77
N TYR A 690 10.10 -34.25 -8.98
CA TYR A 690 9.73 -35.64 -9.34
C TYR A 690 8.53 -36.31 -8.61
N GLU A 691 7.48 -36.59 -9.38
CA GLU A 691 6.35 -37.50 -9.12
C GLU A 691 5.43 -37.29 -7.89
N ASP A 692 5.80 -36.47 -6.89
CA ASP A 692 4.85 -36.08 -5.85
C ASP A 692 3.69 -35.24 -6.42
N THR A 693 2.44 -35.66 -6.16
CA THR A 693 1.19 -34.97 -6.55
C THR A 693 0.89 -33.76 -5.66
N GLN A 694 1.81 -32.78 -5.67
CA GLN A 694 1.72 -31.57 -4.87
C GLN A 694 0.42 -30.79 -5.14
N HIS A 695 -0.21 -30.28 -4.08
CA HIS A 695 -1.41 -29.44 -4.19
C HIS A 695 -1.15 -28.17 -5.02
N ILE A 696 -1.66 -28.19 -6.25
CA ILE A 696 -1.83 -27.02 -7.12
C ILE A 696 -2.87 -26.10 -6.46
N LEU A 697 -2.51 -24.86 -6.16
CA LEU A 697 -3.41 -23.86 -5.59
C LEU A 697 -4.47 -23.42 -6.59
N CYS A 698 -4.04 -23.22 -7.83
CA CYS A 698 -4.85 -22.70 -8.92
C CYS A 698 -4.38 -23.32 -10.23
N HIS A 699 -5.32 -23.85 -11.00
CA HIS A 699 -5.08 -24.38 -12.35
C HIS A 699 -5.97 -23.60 -13.31
N LEU A 700 -5.37 -22.87 -14.24
CA LEU A 700 -6.08 -21.99 -15.18
C LEU A 700 -5.79 -22.43 -16.61
N ALA A 701 -6.84 -22.80 -17.34
CA ALA A 701 -6.78 -22.92 -18.80
C ALA A 701 -6.57 -21.52 -19.40
N ILE A 702 -5.66 -21.42 -20.37
CA ILE A 702 -5.31 -20.17 -21.06
C ILE A 702 -5.30 -20.41 -22.57
N ILE A 703 -5.81 -19.45 -23.33
CA ILE A 703 -5.80 -19.45 -24.80
C ILE A 703 -5.17 -18.13 -25.26
N MET A 704 -4.14 -18.18 -26.10
CA MET A 704 -3.50 -16.95 -26.60
C MET A 704 -4.44 -16.18 -27.55
N PRO A 705 -4.55 -14.85 -27.42
CA PRO A 705 -5.30 -14.03 -28.36
C PRO A 705 -4.63 -14.01 -29.74
N PRO A 706 -5.38 -13.75 -30.83
CA PRO A 706 -4.82 -13.65 -32.17
C PRO A 706 -3.78 -12.52 -32.27
N CYS A 707 -2.79 -12.69 -33.15
CA CYS A 707 -1.71 -11.71 -33.34
C CYS A 707 -2.27 -10.37 -33.82
N THR A 708 -2.03 -9.31 -33.05
CA THR A 708 -2.42 -7.93 -33.40
C THR A 708 -1.48 -7.38 -34.50
N LYS A 709 -1.66 -7.85 -35.74
CA LYS A 709 -1.06 -7.19 -36.91
C LYS A 709 -1.58 -5.76 -36.98
N GLY A 710 -0.69 -4.80 -37.25
CA GLY A 710 -1.03 -3.39 -37.38
C GLY A 710 -1.84 -3.08 -38.64
N SER A 711 -3.12 -3.43 -38.66
CA SER A 711 -4.04 -3.14 -39.76
C SER A 711 -4.44 -1.66 -39.74
N GLY A 712 -3.57 -0.82 -40.33
CA GLY A 712 -3.77 0.63 -40.43
C GLY A 712 -3.19 1.26 -41.69
N ALA A 713 -2.83 0.45 -42.70
CA ALA A 713 -2.03 0.89 -43.85
C ALA A 713 -2.73 0.81 -45.22
N GLU A 714 -3.81 0.03 -45.39
CA GLU A 714 -4.41 -0.22 -46.72
C GLU A 714 -5.72 0.54 -47.00
N ASP A 715 -6.59 0.77 -46.01
CA ASP A 715 -7.93 1.38 -46.21
C ASP A 715 -7.96 2.93 -46.38
N ARG A 716 -6.86 3.53 -46.86
CA ARG A 716 -6.81 4.95 -47.27
C ARG A 716 -6.21 5.16 -48.67
N ARG A 717 -6.49 4.24 -49.60
CA ARG A 717 -6.07 4.33 -51.02
C ARG A 717 -7.20 4.18 -52.04
N ARG A 718 -8.31 4.93 -51.90
CA ARG A 718 -9.23 5.21 -53.03
C ARG A 718 -9.65 6.68 -53.05
N THR A 719 -9.63 7.29 -54.25
CA THR A 719 -9.94 8.72 -54.54
C THR A 719 -8.98 9.70 -53.85
N LEU A 720 -8.07 10.43 -54.53
CA LEU A 720 -8.22 11.19 -55.79
C LEU A 720 -6.93 11.22 -56.68
N THR A 721 -7.07 11.89 -57.82
CA THR A 721 -6.23 11.97 -59.04
C THR A 721 -4.82 12.60 -58.93
N PRO A 722 -3.95 12.47 -59.96
CA PRO A 722 -2.49 12.52 -59.78
C PRO A 722 -1.75 13.71 -60.46
N LEU A 723 -0.77 14.30 -59.76
CA LEU A 723 0.25 15.20 -60.33
C LEU A 723 1.63 15.03 -59.66
N ALA A 724 2.29 13.89 -59.88
CA ALA A 724 3.70 13.69 -59.47
C ALA A 724 4.47 12.61 -60.28
N LEU A 725 4.04 12.26 -61.51
CA LEU A 725 4.81 11.33 -62.36
C LEU A 725 5.94 12.05 -63.12
N ARG A 726 7.13 12.12 -62.49
CA ARG A 726 8.44 12.12 -63.16
C ARG A 726 9.56 11.82 -62.16
N TYR A 727 10.59 11.10 -62.64
CA TYR A 727 11.79 10.69 -61.90
C TYR A 727 11.59 9.68 -60.76
N SER A 728 10.98 8.53 -61.10
CA SER A 728 11.56 7.26 -60.68
C SER A 728 12.44 6.73 -61.82
N ILE A 729 13.76 6.72 -61.62
CA ILE A 729 14.79 5.80 -62.14
C ILE A 729 16.13 6.32 -61.62
N LEU A 730 16.63 5.70 -60.56
CA LEU A 730 17.98 5.16 -60.44
C LEU A 730 18.06 4.41 -59.10
N SER A 731 18.69 3.24 -59.11
CA SER A 731 18.86 2.38 -57.93
C SER A 731 20.29 2.50 -57.45
N GLU A 732 20.53 2.90 -56.20
CA GLU A 732 21.87 2.78 -55.60
C GLU A 732 21.86 2.67 -54.07
N SER A 733 22.35 1.51 -53.60
CA SER A 733 23.15 1.24 -52.38
C SER A 733 22.61 1.54 -50.94
N PRO A 734 22.72 0.59 -49.99
CA PRO A 734 22.19 0.72 -48.62
C PRO A 734 23.25 1.07 -47.56
N LEU A 735 23.72 2.32 -47.51
CA LEU A 735 24.83 2.74 -46.61
C LEU A 735 24.54 3.97 -45.71
N GLY A 736 23.28 4.36 -45.53
CA GLY A 736 22.92 5.64 -44.87
C GLY A 736 22.11 5.58 -43.57
N PHE A 737 21.78 4.40 -43.02
CA PHE A 737 20.79 4.29 -41.92
C PHE A 737 21.35 4.07 -40.51
N HIS A 738 22.49 3.39 -40.35
CA HIS A 738 23.06 3.05 -39.03
C HIS A 738 23.60 4.28 -38.28
N ASP A 739 24.40 5.10 -38.96
CA ASP A 739 25.12 6.28 -38.43
C ASP A 739 24.22 7.24 -37.60
N ARG A 740 22.94 7.38 -37.99
CA ARG A 740 21.96 8.24 -37.30
C ARG A 740 21.28 7.57 -36.09
N ALA A 741 21.27 6.24 -36.01
CA ALA A 741 20.87 5.51 -34.81
C ALA A 741 22.02 5.48 -33.80
N ASP A 742 23.23 5.18 -34.26
CA ASP A 742 24.43 5.05 -33.44
C ASP A 742 24.76 6.38 -32.73
N MET A 743 24.71 7.50 -33.45
CA MET A 743 24.87 8.85 -32.87
C MET A 743 23.84 9.15 -31.77
N LYS A 744 22.59 8.68 -31.90
CA LYS A 744 21.58 8.85 -30.85
C LYS A 744 21.82 7.95 -29.65
N MET A 745 22.29 6.72 -29.88
CA MET A 745 22.61 5.78 -28.80
C MET A 745 23.83 6.26 -28.00
N ALA A 746 24.84 6.87 -28.63
CA ALA A 746 25.94 7.54 -27.94
C ALA A 746 25.45 8.64 -26.97
N VAL A 747 24.52 9.50 -27.39
CA VAL A 747 23.93 10.54 -26.51
C VAL A 747 23.13 9.93 -25.36
N ILE A 748 22.42 8.80 -25.56
CA ILE A 748 21.73 8.09 -24.46
C ILE A 748 22.74 7.52 -23.45
N THR A 749 23.81 6.88 -23.93
CA THR A 749 24.93 6.38 -23.11
C THR A 749 25.48 7.47 -22.20
N GLU A 750 25.82 8.63 -22.77
CA GLU A 750 26.38 9.78 -22.05
C GLU A 750 25.44 10.31 -20.95
N HIS A 751 24.13 10.32 -21.19
CA HIS A 751 23.13 10.95 -20.30
C HIS A 751 22.45 9.97 -19.33
N LEU A 752 22.72 8.66 -19.40
CA LEU A 752 22.11 7.65 -18.54
C LEU A 752 22.57 7.72 -17.09
N GLY A 753 23.87 7.95 -16.86
CA GLY A 753 24.45 8.01 -15.51
C GLY A 753 24.11 6.78 -14.66
N LEU A 754 23.69 6.99 -13.40
CA LEU A 754 23.32 5.90 -12.48
C LEU A 754 22.08 5.11 -12.92
N SER A 755 21.19 5.69 -13.75
CA SER A 755 19.94 5.05 -14.17
C SER A 755 20.12 3.94 -15.20
N TRP A 756 21.35 3.62 -15.65
CA TRP A 756 21.59 2.45 -16.50
C TRP A 756 21.09 1.15 -15.84
N ALA A 757 21.26 1.01 -14.52
CA ALA A 757 20.83 -0.18 -13.79
C ALA A 757 19.31 -0.27 -13.59
N GLU A 758 18.58 0.82 -13.86
CA GLU A 758 17.11 0.90 -13.84
C GLU A 758 16.55 0.65 -15.24
N LEU A 759 17.16 1.29 -16.25
CA LEU A 759 16.91 0.98 -17.66
C LEU A 759 17.12 -0.51 -17.93
N ALA A 760 18.17 -1.13 -17.39
CA ALA A 760 18.43 -2.56 -17.52
C ALA A 760 17.29 -3.43 -16.96
N ARG A 761 16.66 -3.02 -15.86
CA ARG A 761 15.52 -3.74 -15.25
C ARG A 761 14.26 -3.64 -16.09
N GLU A 762 13.94 -2.46 -16.61
CA GLU A 762 12.77 -2.28 -17.50
C GLU A 762 13.01 -2.88 -18.90
N LEU A 763 14.26 -2.86 -19.40
CA LEU A 763 14.71 -3.67 -20.54
C LEU A 763 14.89 -5.17 -20.18
N GLN A 764 14.38 -5.66 -19.06
CA GLN A 764 14.29 -7.10 -18.72
C GLN A 764 15.63 -7.87 -18.71
N PHE A 765 16.74 -7.22 -18.38
CA PHE A 765 17.99 -7.90 -18.02
C PHE A 765 17.89 -8.50 -16.62
N SER A 766 18.59 -9.61 -16.40
CA SER A 766 18.63 -10.24 -15.07
C SER A 766 19.55 -9.48 -14.12
N VAL A 767 19.37 -9.69 -12.81
CA VAL A 767 20.30 -9.17 -11.80
C VAL A 767 21.72 -9.73 -12.00
N GLU A 768 21.84 -10.95 -12.53
CA GLU A 768 23.11 -11.58 -12.91
C GLU A 768 23.79 -10.84 -14.08
N ASP A 769 23.02 -10.42 -15.11
CA ASP A 769 23.53 -9.60 -16.22
C ASP A 769 23.99 -8.21 -15.75
N ILE A 770 23.20 -7.57 -14.88
CA ILE A 770 23.52 -6.25 -14.31
C ILE A 770 24.78 -6.32 -13.43
N ASN A 771 24.92 -7.40 -12.65
CA ASN A 771 26.13 -7.63 -11.85
C ASN A 771 27.34 -7.95 -12.74
N ARG A 772 27.16 -8.70 -13.83
CA ARG A 772 28.23 -8.98 -14.81
C ARG A 772 28.74 -7.69 -15.45
N ILE A 773 27.87 -6.84 -16.01
CA ILE A 773 28.23 -5.53 -16.60
C ILE A 773 29.01 -4.67 -15.59
N ARG A 774 28.60 -4.68 -14.33
CA ARG A 774 29.23 -3.92 -13.23
C ARG A 774 30.61 -4.47 -12.82
N VAL A 775 30.82 -5.78 -12.90
CA VAL A 775 32.14 -6.41 -12.63
C VAL A 775 33.08 -6.26 -13.81
N GLU A 776 32.57 -6.31 -15.04
CA GLU A 776 33.33 -6.11 -16.28
C GLU A 776 33.82 -4.65 -16.43
N ASN A 777 33.05 -3.68 -15.94
CA ASN A 777 33.32 -2.24 -16.11
C ASN A 777 33.25 -1.50 -14.75
N PRO A 778 34.16 -1.73 -13.79
CA PRO A 778 33.94 -1.36 -12.38
C PRO A 778 33.87 0.15 -12.11
N ASN A 779 34.62 0.97 -12.86
CA ASN A 779 34.88 2.38 -12.52
C ASN A 779 34.23 3.42 -13.45
N SER A 780 33.40 3.00 -14.42
CA SER A 780 32.82 3.91 -15.43
C SER A 780 31.34 3.65 -15.66
N LEU A 781 30.49 4.60 -15.28
CA LEU A 781 29.05 4.56 -15.58
C LEU A 781 28.79 4.63 -17.09
N LEU A 782 29.66 5.32 -17.84
CA LEU A 782 29.58 5.43 -19.29
C LEU A 782 29.76 4.05 -19.94
N GLU A 783 30.78 3.30 -19.54
CA GLU A 783 31.06 1.94 -20.06
C GLU A 783 30.00 0.93 -19.60
N GLN A 784 29.51 1.04 -18.37
CA GLN A 784 28.37 0.23 -17.90
C GLN A 784 27.11 0.48 -18.76
N SER A 785 26.85 1.73 -19.14
CA SER A 785 25.69 2.09 -19.98
C SER A 785 25.88 1.72 -21.46
N SER A 786 27.11 1.79 -22.00
CA SER A 786 27.38 1.37 -23.38
C SER A 786 27.31 -0.15 -23.51
N ALA A 787 27.92 -0.89 -22.58
CA ALA A 787 27.83 -2.34 -22.50
C ALA A 787 26.37 -2.82 -22.40
N LEU A 788 25.53 -2.14 -21.61
CA LEU A 788 24.09 -2.42 -21.55
C LEU A 788 23.41 -2.25 -22.92
N LEU A 789 23.65 -1.13 -23.62
CA LEU A 789 23.00 -0.85 -24.90
C LEU A 789 23.52 -1.76 -26.02
N THR A 790 24.82 -2.07 -26.04
CA THR A 790 25.39 -3.07 -26.95
C THR A 790 24.79 -4.45 -26.70
N LEU A 791 24.68 -4.89 -25.44
CA LEU A 791 24.01 -6.15 -25.09
C LEU A 791 22.51 -6.13 -25.42
N TRP A 792 21.83 -4.99 -25.36
CA TRP A 792 20.42 -4.85 -25.76
C TRP A 792 20.25 -5.03 -27.27
N ILE A 793 21.06 -4.35 -28.08
CA ILE A 793 21.10 -4.50 -29.54
C ILE A 793 21.40 -5.96 -29.91
N SER A 794 22.43 -6.56 -29.30
CA SER A 794 22.80 -7.98 -29.52
C SER A 794 21.72 -8.98 -29.11
N ARG A 795 20.79 -8.60 -28.22
CA ARG A 795 19.71 -9.45 -27.72
C ARG A 795 18.41 -9.31 -28.54
N GLU A 796 18.14 -8.15 -29.12
CA GLU A 796 16.87 -7.86 -29.80
C GLU A 796 16.98 -7.77 -31.33
N GLY A 797 18.18 -7.54 -31.89
CA GLY A 797 18.41 -7.59 -33.34
C GLY A 797 17.48 -6.65 -34.12
N GLU A 798 16.77 -7.16 -35.13
CA GLU A 798 15.82 -6.37 -35.93
C GLU A 798 14.61 -5.83 -35.11
N ASN A 799 14.36 -6.36 -33.90
CA ASN A 799 13.32 -5.84 -33.00
C ASN A 799 13.79 -4.67 -32.11
N ALA A 800 15.07 -4.28 -32.16
CA ALA A 800 15.66 -3.20 -31.36
C ALA A 800 15.22 -1.79 -31.84
N LYS A 801 13.91 -1.52 -31.77
CA LYS A 801 13.35 -0.22 -32.13
C LYS A 801 13.69 0.84 -31.09
N MET A 802 14.09 2.01 -31.58
CA MET A 802 14.36 3.18 -30.73
C MET A 802 13.12 3.65 -29.93
N GLU A 803 11.92 3.34 -30.42
CA GLU A 803 10.63 3.56 -29.75
C GLU A 803 10.58 2.81 -28.40
N ASN A 804 10.97 1.53 -28.36
CA ASN A 804 11.01 0.71 -27.14
C ASN A 804 11.97 1.32 -26.10
N LEU A 805 13.12 1.82 -26.57
CA LEU A 805 14.13 2.46 -25.72
C LEU A 805 13.64 3.81 -25.19
N TYR A 806 12.92 4.59 -25.99
CA TYR A 806 12.29 5.85 -25.57
C TYR A 806 11.15 5.61 -24.57
N GLU A 807 10.37 4.54 -24.70
CA GLU A 807 9.35 4.13 -23.73
C GLU A 807 10.00 3.71 -22.40
N ALA A 808 11.02 2.85 -22.44
CA ALA A 808 11.78 2.46 -21.26
C ALA A 808 12.44 3.66 -20.54
N LEU A 809 13.00 4.63 -21.29
CA LEU A 809 13.54 5.88 -20.75
C LEU A 809 12.47 6.79 -20.11
N ARG A 810 11.21 6.75 -20.59
CA ARG A 810 10.08 7.46 -19.98
C ARG A 810 9.61 6.79 -18.69
N ASN A 811 9.63 5.45 -18.63
CA ASN A 811 9.21 4.68 -17.45
C ASN A 811 10.16 4.78 -16.25
N ILE A 812 11.41 5.19 -16.47
CA ILE A 812 12.40 5.49 -15.42
C ILE A 812 12.51 7.00 -15.11
N ASP A 813 11.49 7.79 -15.46
CA ASP A 813 11.43 9.26 -15.35
C ASP A 813 12.55 10.05 -16.10
N ARG A 814 13.42 9.39 -16.89
CA ARG A 814 14.49 10.01 -17.72
C ARG A 814 13.98 10.50 -19.08
N GLY A 815 12.71 10.90 -19.18
CA GLY A 815 12.09 11.43 -20.40
C GLY A 815 12.77 12.70 -20.96
N GLU A 816 13.56 13.39 -20.14
CA GLU A 816 14.44 14.50 -20.53
C GLU A 816 15.38 14.13 -21.69
N ILE A 817 15.96 12.92 -21.66
CA ILE A 817 16.88 12.41 -22.67
C ILE A 817 16.15 12.23 -24.02
N VAL A 818 14.92 11.74 -23.98
CA VAL A 818 14.07 11.57 -25.17
C VAL A 818 13.72 12.93 -25.79
N ASN A 819 13.34 13.92 -24.96
CA ASN A 819 13.04 15.28 -25.40
C ASN A 819 14.26 15.97 -26.06
N MET A 820 15.47 15.73 -25.54
CA MET A 820 16.74 16.23 -26.11
C MET A 820 16.97 15.65 -27.52
N LEU A 821 16.79 14.33 -27.68
CA LEU A 821 16.98 13.62 -28.94
C LEU A 821 15.93 14.00 -30.00
N GLU A 822 14.67 14.19 -29.60
CA GLU A 822 13.59 14.63 -30.49
C GLU A 822 13.74 16.13 -30.87
N GLY A 823 14.19 16.99 -29.95
CA GLY A 823 14.41 18.42 -30.18
C GLY A 823 15.51 18.73 -31.21
N SER A 824 16.55 17.88 -31.29
CA SER A 824 17.68 18.02 -32.22
C SER A 824 17.28 18.19 -33.69
N GLY A 825 16.12 17.65 -34.09
CA GLY A 825 15.65 17.63 -35.48
C GLY A 825 15.36 19.01 -36.11
N ARG A 826 15.26 20.09 -35.33
CA ARG A 826 14.90 21.43 -35.83
C ARG A 826 16.08 22.39 -36.07
N GLN A 827 17.29 22.08 -35.59
CA GLN A 827 18.46 22.96 -35.78
C GLN A 827 19.31 22.60 -37.01
N SER A 828 19.14 21.42 -37.61
CA SER A 828 19.90 20.96 -38.79
C SER A 828 19.47 21.61 -40.12
N ARG A 829 19.18 22.92 -40.11
CA ARG A 829 18.82 23.72 -41.30
C ARG A 829 19.42 25.14 -41.29
N ASN A 830 20.67 25.27 -40.84
CA ASN A 830 21.57 26.34 -41.30
C ASN A 830 23.04 25.95 -41.04
N LEU A 831 23.73 25.52 -42.10
CA LEU A 831 25.17 25.67 -42.33
C LEU A 831 25.51 24.98 -43.68
N LYS A 832 25.99 25.77 -44.64
CA LYS A 832 26.66 25.30 -45.87
C LYS A 832 28.03 25.99 -45.97
N PRO A 833 29.01 25.39 -46.67
CA PRO A 833 30.33 25.25 -46.07
C PRO A 833 31.40 26.12 -46.70
N GLU A 834 32.42 26.46 -45.91
CA GLU A 834 33.75 26.76 -46.44
C GLU A 834 34.68 25.56 -46.28
N ARG A 835 35.49 25.31 -47.31
CA ARG A 835 36.58 24.32 -47.34
C ARG A 835 37.84 25.03 -47.81
N ARG A 836 38.88 25.13 -46.96
CA ARG A 836 40.33 25.23 -47.28
C ARG A 836 41.12 25.50 -45.99
N HIS A 837 42.36 25.03 -45.80
CA HIS A 837 43.07 23.86 -46.35
C HIS A 837 44.37 23.65 -45.53
N ALA A 838 44.90 22.42 -45.50
CA ALA A 838 46.15 21.99 -44.82
C ALA A 838 46.19 22.16 -43.27
N GLY A 839 46.85 21.28 -42.49
CA GLY A 839 47.41 19.96 -42.79
C GLY A 839 48.91 19.84 -42.57
N ARG A 840 49.31 19.22 -41.44
CA ARG A 840 50.59 18.57 -41.07
C ARG A 840 50.66 18.41 -39.54
N ASP A 841 51.32 17.42 -38.93
CA ASP A 841 51.60 16.03 -39.35
C ASP A 841 52.12 15.22 -38.13
N TYR A 842 51.92 13.89 -38.14
CA TYR A 842 52.65 12.82 -37.41
C TYR A 842 53.05 12.95 -35.91
N SER A 843 52.31 12.21 -35.07
CA SER A 843 52.75 11.15 -34.12
C SER A 843 54.05 11.28 -33.30
N LEU A 844 53.99 10.85 -32.01
CA LEU A 844 54.62 9.59 -31.54
C LEU A 844 54.19 9.18 -30.10
N SER A 845 54.58 7.96 -29.70
CA SER A 845 54.19 7.24 -28.48
C SER A 845 55.10 7.57 -27.25
N PRO A 846 54.73 7.17 -26.01
CA PRO A 846 55.35 7.72 -24.79
C PRO A 846 56.50 6.88 -24.21
N SER A 847 57.37 7.50 -23.40
CA SER A 847 58.15 6.81 -22.37
C SER A 847 58.83 7.72 -21.31
N GLN A 848 58.73 7.25 -20.05
CA GLN A 848 59.75 7.28 -18.99
C GLN A 848 60.15 8.54 -18.18
N MET A 849 60.51 8.23 -16.93
CA MET A 849 61.45 8.86 -15.98
C MET A 849 61.04 10.10 -15.14
N ASN A 850 60.91 9.81 -13.84
CA ASN A 850 61.46 10.53 -12.68
C ASN A 850 60.90 11.92 -12.32
N GLY A 851 60.82 12.19 -11.01
CA GLY A 851 60.42 13.49 -10.45
C GLY A 851 59.80 13.33 -9.07
N GLU A 852 60.61 13.48 -8.02
CA GLU A 852 60.17 13.34 -6.62
C GLU A 852 59.17 14.42 -6.21
N CYS A 853 58.24 14.06 -5.33
CA CYS A 853 57.31 15.00 -4.69
C CYS A 853 57.70 15.20 -3.22
N LEU A 854 57.88 16.46 -2.78
CA LEU A 854 58.10 16.85 -1.39
C LEU A 854 57.44 18.21 -1.09
N LEU A 855 57.22 18.50 0.20
CA LEU A 855 56.24 19.48 0.68
C LEU A 855 56.80 20.86 1.10
N GLU A 856 55.87 21.81 1.15
CA GLU A 856 55.69 22.99 2.03
C GLU A 856 56.83 23.53 2.92
N ASP A 857 56.85 24.87 3.08
CA ASP A 857 56.92 25.51 4.42
C ASP A 857 56.34 26.96 4.40
N GLN A 858 55.88 27.47 5.55
CA GLN A 858 55.58 28.88 5.80
C GLN A 858 56.24 29.35 7.12
N ALA A 859 57.25 30.21 7.03
CA ALA A 859 58.19 30.42 8.13
C ALA A 859 57.77 31.46 9.19
N ARG A 860 57.67 31.01 10.46
CA ARG A 860 58.03 31.74 11.71
C ARG A 860 58.06 30.77 12.91
N LEU A 861 59.22 30.24 13.28
CA LEU A 861 60.13 30.79 14.32
C LEU A 861 59.64 30.72 15.78
N SER A 862 59.74 29.54 16.42
CA SER A 862 60.61 29.34 17.61
C SER A 862 60.70 27.86 18.12
N TRP A 863 61.77 27.17 17.71
CA TRP A 863 62.54 26.20 18.53
C TRP A 863 61.91 24.90 19.12
N ALA A 864 61.72 23.87 18.25
CA ALA A 864 61.97 22.41 18.47
C ALA A 864 61.32 21.61 19.64
N PRO A 865 61.31 20.24 19.61
CA PRO A 865 61.51 19.26 18.52
C PRO A 865 60.24 18.40 18.23
N PRO A 866 60.20 17.54 17.18
CA PRO A 866 58.94 17.14 16.54
C PRO A 866 58.37 15.75 16.89
N SER A 867 57.05 15.59 16.72
CA SER A 867 56.36 14.31 16.46
C SER A 867 55.06 14.55 15.69
N ARG A 868 54.86 13.79 14.61
CA ARG A 868 53.83 13.97 13.56
C ARG A 868 52.40 14.07 14.10
N HIS A 869 51.60 14.96 13.49
CA HIS A 869 50.14 14.84 13.45
C HIS A 869 49.65 14.52 12.03
N GLN A 870 48.36 14.23 11.89
CA GLN A 870 47.68 13.87 10.64
C GLN A 870 47.46 15.06 9.69
N GLY A 871 47.19 14.70 8.43
CA GLY A 871 46.66 15.51 7.33
C GLY A 871 46.12 14.55 6.27
#